data_AF-A0A2D6M7Z2-F1
#
_entry.id   AF-A0A2D6M7Z2-F1
#
_cell.length_a   1.000
_cell.length_b   1.000
_cell.length_c   1.000
_cell.angle_alpha   90.00
_cell.angle_beta   90.00
_cell.angle_gamma   90.00
#
_symmetry.space_group_name_H-M   'P 1'
#
loop_
_entity.id
_entity.type
_entity.pdbx_description
1 polymer ?
#
loop_
_entity_poly.entity_id
_entity_poly.type
_entity_poly.pdbx_seq_one_letter_code
_entity_poly.pdbx_strand_id
1 'polypeptide(L)'
;MATGIKGSQIRDETVTAADLGPGSVTNSELASTAISLQTEKNPAVNGDFVLISDSADSGALKKVQVGNLGIGGGGDSDMIEDADNNTKIEVEANADENKIRLTTNGVERMIIDENGKVGIGRTPTVGILEVNGEVLMSGGTLSTETVDVSKSIGGHINLIRDVNNITDGAALGVIHFAGTEDTGSSFGEGAWIASYASENWNVGSAEGANLRFYTQINGGNAGPDERMRIDNSGNVGIGVLAPQSLLHLEHVDTTAWPLSGFSDEVYSDFLLTLRNNTNTIDAFAGIAFDISTETDANSIGAAIVAQCENATSALHDTALCFATNDAGDSGLIEHMRITAAGLVGIGETNPTELLHVGGNILLDGEITVNGNKITLGPNQEYLAVDASGIITVAAHLVPSADNSKDLGAIGSGSWRDLYLEGDVNFTGASKIDSTGTLELECSGDMTLDSSGDIILETSTTGEVYFGSKSFGTYANMASRTGSDSAYSMYSGGTTGMSAEFGNQWLYAKYYSAGNDNYLANGKYLIRVYDVTESDSMYRVRSNGQGGSYVTTSFTAGHDTSCEYHENLKPGMIIESTGEVFFDPEGSLKDALPRTRLATTNGSKTVFGIVDGELAKYDESGTLIIEDQDHDEPEFGPEYVVNGYWLEPAFKSFGRLGGIPEGQHHIATFGIGDSNVWITNINGNLEAGDLVESSEIAGYGRKQDDDIMRSKTVAKLTVTPDWDSIADTIEYEGQTYKKCLAVAILYCG
;
A
#
# COMPACT_ATOMS: atom_id res chain seq x y z
N MET A 1 -76.09 -26.48 119.76
CA MET A 1 -77.43 -26.73 119.20
C MET A 1 -77.82 -25.45 118.48
N ALA A 2 -77.60 -25.34 117.16
CA ALA A 2 -78.50 -25.84 116.12
C ALA A 2 -79.90 -25.20 116.31
N THR A 3 -80.47 -24.41 115.40
CA THR A 3 -80.36 -24.39 113.94
C THR A 3 -80.76 -23.02 113.37
N GLY A 4 -80.10 -22.62 112.27
CA GLY A 4 -80.51 -21.46 111.45
C GLY A 4 -81.94 -21.58 110.91
N ILE A 5 -82.49 -20.47 110.45
CA ILE A 5 -83.57 -20.50 109.46
C ILE A 5 -82.94 -20.50 108.06
N LYS A 6 -83.22 -21.58 107.33
CA LYS A 6 -82.98 -21.75 105.90
C LYS A 6 -84.24 -21.32 105.14
N GLY A 7 -84.05 -20.68 103.98
CA GLY A 7 -84.84 -20.92 102.78
C GLY A 7 -86.25 -20.29 102.69
N SER A 8 -86.39 -19.41 101.69
CA SER A 8 -87.62 -19.11 100.95
C SER A 8 -88.87 -18.69 101.75
N GLN A 9 -88.96 -17.41 102.09
CA GLN A 9 -90.23 -16.64 102.15
C GLN A 9 -89.92 -15.17 102.50
N ILE A 10 -89.60 -14.36 101.49
CA ILE A 10 -89.88 -12.91 101.58
C ILE A 10 -90.99 -12.66 100.56
N ARG A 11 -92.22 -12.86 101.01
CA ARG A 11 -93.41 -12.29 100.39
C ARG A 11 -94.09 -11.46 101.46
N ASP A 12 -94.06 -10.15 101.22
CA ASP A 12 -95.13 -9.20 101.54
C ASP A 12 -95.91 -9.42 102.84
N GLU A 13 -95.19 -9.49 103.96
CA GLU A 13 -95.80 -9.33 105.28
C GLU A 13 -94.97 -8.32 106.08
N THR A 14 -95.68 -7.32 106.59
CA THR A 14 -95.16 -6.18 107.34
C THR A 14 -94.35 -6.65 108.54
N VAL A 15 -93.02 -6.58 108.46
CA VAL A 15 -92.13 -6.83 109.60
C VAL A 15 -92.47 -5.84 110.72
N THR A 16 -92.85 -6.35 111.90
CA THR A 16 -93.13 -5.52 113.07
C THR A 16 -91.94 -5.50 114.02
N ALA A 17 -91.87 -4.51 114.92
CA ALA A 17 -90.74 -4.36 115.85
C ALA A 17 -90.47 -5.57 116.78
N ALA A 18 -91.41 -6.53 116.86
CA ALA A 18 -91.24 -7.77 117.62
C ALA A 18 -90.44 -8.85 116.87
N ASP A 19 -90.32 -8.73 115.54
CA ASP A 19 -89.62 -9.68 114.67
C ASP A 19 -88.11 -9.42 114.57
N LEU A 20 -87.64 -8.37 115.27
CA LEU A 20 -86.30 -7.83 115.25
C LEU A 20 -85.58 -8.20 116.56
N GLY A 21 -84.78 -9.27 116.54
CA GLY A 21 -83.93 -9.65 117.68
C GLY A 21 -82.85 -8.60 117.97
N PRO A 22 -82.39 -8.46 119.23
CA PRO A 22 -81.37 -7.47 119.58
C PRO A 22 -80.12 -7.59 118.70
N GLY A 23 -79.87 -6.57 117.88
CA GLY A 23 -78.83 -6.53 116.85
C GLY A 23 -79.33 -6.43 115.40
N SER A 24 -80.65 -6.46 115.15
CA SER A 24 -81.21 -6.28 113.81
C SER A 24 -81.50 -4.81 113.47
N VAL A 25 -81.09 -4.39 112.26
CA VAL A 25 -81.25 -3.03 111.71
C VAL A 25 -82.73 -2.65 111.59
N THR A 26 -83.12 -1.51 112.16
CA THR A 26 -84.48 -0.95 112.19
C THR A 26 -84.81 -0.12 110.95
N ASN A 27 -86.10 0.07 110.65
CA ASN A 27 -86.56 0.94 109.54
C ASN A 27 -86.10 2.40 109.66
N SER A 28 -85.84 2.89 110.88
CA SER A 28 -85.29 4.23 111.12
C SER A 28 -83.80 4.36 110.80
N GLU A 29 -83.04 3.27 110.90
CA GLU A 29 -81.63 3.21 110.47
C GLU A 29 -81.49 3.11 108.94
N LEU A 30 -82.59 2.82 108.24
CA LEU A 30 -82.68 2.75 106.78
C LEU A 30 -83.18 4.06 106.12
N ALA A 31 -83.50 5.09 106.91
CA ALA A 31 -83.89 6.41 106.38
C ALA A 31 -82.68 7.17 105.82
N SER A 32 -82.83 7.85 104.68
CA SER A 32 -81.71 8.50 103.96
C SER A 32 -80.91 9.53 104.79
N THR A 33 -81.54 10.14 105.80
CA THR A 33 -80.90 11.09 106.74
C THR A 33 -80.15 10.43 107.90
N ALA A 34 -80.32 9.12 108.14
CA ALA A 34 -79.59 8.37 109.17
C ALA A 34 -78.27 7.78 108.64
N ILE A 35 -78.17 7.53 107.33
CA ILE A 35 -76.96 7.02 106.67
C ILE A 35 -75.83 8.06 106.71
N SER A 36 -76.14 9.36 106.61
CA SER A 36 -75.17 10.46 106.68
C SER A 36 -74.57 10.72 108.08
N LEU A 37 -75.06 10.02 109.12
CA LEU A 37 -74.57 10.12 110.50
C LEU A 37 -73.84 8.84 110.97
N GLN A 38 -73.71 7.82 110.12
CA GLN A 38 -72.96 6.60 110.41
C GLN A 38 -71.46 6.85 110.20
N THR A 39 -70.61 6.39 111.11
CA THR A 39 -69.15 6.48 110.98
C THR A 39 -68.66 5.46 109.96
N GLU A 40 -67.83 5.90 109.01
CA GLU A 40 -67.20 5.02 108.03
C GLU A 40 -66.41 3.90 108.73
N LYS A 41 -66.70 2.64 108.40
CA LYS A 41 -66.00 1.48 108.96
C LYS A 41 -64.78 1.19 108.08
N ASN A 42 -63.58 1.39 108.64
CA ASN A 42 -62.31 1.16 107.95
C ASN A 42 -61.39 0.26 108.80
N PRO A 43 -60.97 -0.93 108.32
CA PRO A 43 -61.33 -1.55 107.03
C PRO A 43 -62.67 -2.30 107.10
N ALA A 44 -63.35 -2.43 105.96
CA ALA A 44 -64.53 -3.29 105.83
C ALA A 44 -64.12 -4.77 105.83
N VAL A 45 -64.99 -5.68 106.30
CA VAL A 45 -64.72 -7.13 106.36
C VAL A 45 -65.79 -7.96 105.66
N ASN A 46 -65.46 -9.21 105.31
CA ASN A 46 -66.38 -10.15 104.66
C ASN A 46 -67.65 -10.37 105.51
N GLY A 47 -68.80 -9.94 104.99
CA GLY A 47 -70.10 -9.95 105.68
C GLY A 47 -70.75 -8.57 105.85
N ASP A 48 -69.99 -7.47 105.64
CA ASP A 48 -70.54 -6.11 105.60
C ASP A 48 -71.39 -5.90 104.32
N PHE A 49 -72.32 -4.93 104.34
CA PHE A 49 -73.23 -4.62 103.23
C PHE A 49 -73.06 -3.17 102.75
N VAL A 50 -73.10 -2.96 101.43
CA VAL A 50 -73.22 -1.62 100.84
C VAL A 50 -74.69 -1.32 100.56
N LEU A 51 -75.14 -0.13 100.95
CA LEU A 51 -76.50 0.37 100.72
C LEU A 51 -76.49 1.32 99.51
N ILE A 52 -77.30 1.03 98.49
CA ILE A 52 -77.44 1.87 97.28
C ILE A 52 -78.91 2.30 97.17
N SER A 53 -79.17 3.60 97.00
CA SER A 53 -80.51 4.15 96.81
C SER A 53 -80.92 4.09 95.33
N ASP A 54 -82.08 3.50 95.05
CA ASP A 54 -82.70 3.52 93.72
C ASP A 54 -83.57 4.80 93.56
N SER A 55 -83.28 5.61 92.55
CA SER A 55 -83.98 6.87 92.29
C SER A 55 -85.31 6.72 91.56
N ALA A 56 -85.73 5.50 91.21
CA ALA A 56 -87.03 5.23 90.56
C ALA A 56 -88.20 4.98 91.56
N ASP A 57 -88.06 5.43 92.80
CA ASP A 57 -89.18 5.64 93.75
C ASP A 57 -90.01 4.38 94.10
N SER A 58 -89.36 3.21 94.22
CA SER A 58 -90.00 1.99 94.75
C SER A 58 -89.73 1.70 96.23
N GLY A 59 -88.91 2.52 96.91
CA GLY A 59 -88.69 2.42 98.36
C GLY A 59 -88.02 1.12 98.87
N ALA A 60 -87.62 0.20 97.99
CA ALA A 60 -86.95 -1.04 98.37
C ALA A 60 -85.43 -0.93 98.20
N LEU A 61 -84.69 -0.85 99.31
CA LEU A 61 -83.22 -0.91 99.31
C LEU A 61 -82.76 -2.32 98.91
N LYS A 62 -81.87 -2.40 97.91
CA LYS A 62 -81.18 -3.67 97.58
C LYS A 62 -79.86 -3.72 98.33
N LYS A 63 -79.67 -4.77 99.14
CA LYS A 63 -78.40 -5.03 99.83
C LYS A 63 -77.44 -5.70 98.85
N VAL A 64 -76.26 -5.13 98.65
CA VAL A 64 -75.16 -5.81 97.98
C VAL A 64 -74.13 -6.18 99.03
N GLN A 65 -73.79 -7.46 99.12
CA GLN A 65 -72.78 -7.96 100.04
C GLN A 65 -71.41 -7.47 99.56
N VAL A 66 -70.56 -6.96 100.45
CA VAL A 66 -69.25 -6.38 100.08
C VAL A 66 -68.39 -7.38 99.29
N GLY A 67 -68.49 -8.69 99.58
CA GLY A 67 -67.80 -9.73 98.81
C GLY A 67 -68.21 -9.84 97.34
N ASN A 68 -69.33 -9.25 96.93
CA ASN A 68 -69.79 -9.22 95.53
C ASN A 68 -69.46 -7.89 94.83
N LEU A 69 -68.92 -6.91 95.55
CA LEU A 69 -68.39 -5.66 95.02
C LEU A 69 -66.89 -5.84 95.00
N GLY A 70 -66.32 -6.23 93.85
CA GLY A 70 -64.91 -6.61 93.68
C GLY A 70 -63.90 -5.49 93.96
N ILE A 71 -63.89 -4.97 95.17
CA ILE A 71 -62.96 -3.99 95.72
C ILE A 71 -62.59 -4.52 97.09
N GLY A 72 -61.70 -5.51 97.10
CA GLY A 72 -61.12 -6.03 98.34
C GLY A 72 -60.25 -4.95 98.97
N GLY A 73 -60.42 -4.76 100.27
CA GLY A 73 -59.53 -3.95 101.06
C GLY A 73 -58.59 -4.88 101.83
N GLY A 74 -57.30 -4.81 101.52
CA GLY A 74 -56.21 -5.13 102.44
C GLY A 74 -55.98 -6.61 102.75
N GLY A 75 -55.01 -7.21 102.06
CA GLY A 75 -54.22 -8.33 102.58
C GLY A 75 -54.77 -9.72 102.29
N ASP A 76 -54.95 -10.04 101.00
CA ASP A 76 -54.66 -11.34 100.35
C ASP A 76 -55.46 -11.36 99.03
N SER A 77 -54.75 -11.10 97.92
CA SER A 77 -55.20 -11.14 96.52
C SER A 77 -56.49 -10.36 96.18
N ASP A 78 -56.36 -9.08 95.85
CA ASP A 78 -57.39 -8.33 95.13
C ASP A 78 -57.50 -8.89 93.71
N MET A 79 -58.35 -9.89 93.54
CA MET A 79 -58.48 -10.61 92.28
C MET A 79 -59.95 -10.69 91.83
N ILE A 80 -60.15 -10.62 90.53
CA ILE A 80 -61.41 -10.99 89.88
C ILE A 80 -61.18 -12.40 89.35
N GLU A 81 -61.92 -13.40 89.85
CA GLU A 81 -61.75 -14.80 89.45
C GLU A 81 -63.07 -15.47 89.07
N ASP A 82 -63.00 -16.47 88.19
CA ASP A 82 -64.09 -17.40 87.94
C ASP A 82 -64.17 -18.49 89.01
N ALA A 83 -65.22 -19.33 88.95
CA ALA A 83 -65.56 -20.26 90.02
C ALA A 83 -64.56 -21.39 90.24
N ASP A 84 -63.69 -21.67 89.27
CA ASP A 84 -62.65 -22.70 89.36
C ASP A 84 -61.23 -22.10 89.39
N ASN A 85 -61.14 -20.78 89.51
CA ASN A 85 -59.93 -19.97 89.66
C ASN A 85 -58.93 -20.11 88.49
N ASN A 86 -59.39 -20.64 87.36
CA ASN A 86 -58.55 -20.84 86.18
C ASN A 86 -58.52 -19.59 85.28
N THR A 87 -59.51 -18.70 85.41
CA THR A 87 -59.59 -17.43 84.69
C THR A 87 -59.72 -16.28 85.68
N LYS A 88 -58.66 -15.47 85.77
CA LYS A 88 -58.54 -14.45 86.82
C LYS A 88 -57.70 -13.25 86.41
N ILE A 89 -57.98 -12.11 87.03
CA ILE A 89 -57.12 -10.92 87.05
C ILE A 89 -56.60 -10.78 88.47
N GLU A 90 -55.28 -10.76 88.64
CA GLU A 90 -54.63 -10.74 89.95
C GLU A 90 -53.71 -9.53 90.05
N VAL A 91 -53.84 -8.77 91.13
CA VAL A 91 -52.76 -7.88 91.58
C VAL A 91 -52.05 -8.53 92.76
N GLU A 92 -50.73 -8.41 92.82
CA GLU A 92 -49.92 -8.87 93.98
C GLU A 92 -50.04 -10.38 94.28
N ALA A 93 -49.67 -11.26 93.33
CA ALA A 93 -49.68 -12.72 93.57
C ALA A 93 -48.76 -13.15 94.75
N ASN A 94 -47.77 -12.31 95.08
CA ASN A 94 -46.98 -12.37 96.30
C ASN A 94 -47.01 -11.00 96.97
N ALA A 95 -46.70 -10.94 98.27
CA ALA A 95 -46.64 -9.68 99.00
C ALA A 95 -45.65 -8.68 98.36
N ASP A 96 -46.15 -7.47 98.06
CA ASP A 96 -45.41 -6.31 97.52
C ASP A 96 -44.71 -6.54 96.17
N GLU A 97 -45.22 -7.44 95.33
CA GLU A 97 -44.66 -7.73 94.01
C GLU A 97 -44.87 -6.58 92.99
N ASN A 98 -45.85 -5.70 93.18
CA ASN A 98 -46.22 -4.57 92.31
C ASN A 98 -46.56 -4.99 90.86
N LYS A 99 -47.30 -6.09 90.69
CA LYS A 99 -47.62 -6.67 89.36
C LYS A 99 -49.11 -6.90 89.16
N ILE A 100 -49.54 -6.78 87.90
CA ILE A 100 -50.90 -7.11 87.44
C ILE A 100 -50.82 -8.29 86.47
N ARG A 101 -51.63 -9.33 86.66
CA ARG A 101 -51.65 -10.54 85.82
C ARG A 101 -53.04 -10.84 85.31
N LEU A 102 -53.13 -11.29 84.06
CA LEU A 102 -54.34 -11.83 83.47
C LEU A 102 -54.10 -13.31 83.14
N THR A 103 -54.83 -14.20 83.80
CA THR A 103 -54.71 -15.66 83.70
C THR A 103 -55.96 -16.23 83.03
N THR A 104 -55.79 -17.17 82.11
CA THR A 104 -56.90 -17.97 81.54
C THR A 104 -56.52 -19.43 81.44
N ASN A 105 -57.46 -20.33 81.73
CA ASN A 105 -57.22 -21.78 81.76
C ASN A 105 -55.97 -22.16 82.60
N GLY A 106 -55.75 -21.45 83.70
CA GLY A 106 -54.63 -21.65 84.63
C GLY A 106 -53.26 -21.15 84.13
N VAL A 107 -53.19 -20.43 83.00
CA VAL A 107 -51.94 -19.92 82.41
C VAL A 107 -51.95 -18.39 82.39
N GLU A 108 -50.89 -17.76 82.92
CA GLU A 108 -50.66 -16.31 82.81
C GLU A 108 -50.51 -15.93 81.32
N ARG A 109 -51.41 -15.09 80.82
CA ARG A 109 -51.42 -14.63 79.42
C ARG A 109 -50.83 -13.25 79.25
N MET A 110 -51.00 -12.38 80.23
CA MET A 110 -50.47 -11.03 80.21
C MET A 110 -50.05 -10.64 81.62
N ILE A 111 -48.93 -9.93 81.71
CA ILE A 111 -48.41 -9.37 82.95
C ILE A 111 -47.98 -7.92 82.72
N ILE A 112 -48.24 -7.07 83.69
CA ILE A 112 -47.59 -5.76 83.84
C ILE A 112 -46.68 -5.87 85.06
N ASP A 113 -45.38 -5.68 84.87
CA ASP A 113 -44.39 -5.78 85.94
C ASP A 113 -44.27 -4.49 86.77
N GLU A 114 -43.45 -4.54 87.82
CA GLU A 114 -43.21 -3.41 88.73
C GLU A 114 -42.57 -2.18 88.07
N ASN A 115 -42.01 -2.34 86.86
CA ASN A 115 -41.41 -1.28 86.08
C ASN A 115 -42.36 -0.74 84.99
N GLY A 116 -43.60 -1.23 84.93
CA GLY A 116 -44.59 -0.86 83.92
C GLY A 116 -44.39 -1.53 82.56
N LYS A 117 -43.57 -2.58 82.47
CA LYS A 117 -43.41 -3.36 81.24
C LYS A 117 -44.54 -4.37 81.13
N VAL A 118 -45.07 -4.51 79.92
CA VAL A 118 -46.15 -5.42 79.57
C VAL A 118 -45.58 -6.64 78.85
N GLY A 119 -45.78 -7.82 79.42
CA GLY A 119 -45.55 -9.09 78.74
C GLY A 119 -46.87 -9.72 78.30
N ILE A 120 -46.93 -10.27 77.09
CA ILE A 120 -48.03 -11.11 76.60
C ILE A 120 -47.44 -12.47 76.21
N GLY A 121 -47.87 -13.54 76.87
CA GLY A 121 -47.36 -14.91 76.68
C GLY A 121 -45.94 -15.13 77.21
N ARG A 122 -45.36 -14.16 77.92
CA ARG A 122 -44.07 -14.22 78.62
C ARG A 122 -43.98 -13.16 79.73
N THR A 123 -43.03 -13.33 80.63
CA THR A 123 -42.57 -12.26 81.52
C THR A 123 -41.66 -11.29 80.75
N PRO A 124 -41.91 -9.97 80.79
CA PRO A 124 -41.09 -8.99 80.08
C PRO A 124 -39.69 -8.89 80.73
N THR A 125 -38.64 -8.72 79.93
CA THR A 125 -37.25 -8.69 80.42
C THR A 125 -36.49 -7.44 79.97
N VAL A 126 -36.82 -6.91 78.80
CA VAL A 126 -36.13 -5.83 78.10
C VAL A 126 -37.10 -4.71 77.73
N GLY A 127 -38.09 -4.97 76.87
CA GLY A 127 -38.98 -3.98 76.25
C GLY A 127 -40.19 -3.59 77.07
N ILE A 128 -40.80 -2.43 76.75
CA ILE A 128 -42.05 -1.97 77.39
C ILE A 128 -43.23 -2.87 77.00
N LEU A 129 -43.25 -3.40 75.78
CA LEU A 129 -44.21 -4.41 75.35
C LEU A 129 -43.45 -5.59 74.74
N GLU A 130 -43.68 -6.77 75.29
CA GLU A 130 -43.04 -8.02 74.88
C GLU A 130 -44.06 -9.10 74.62
N VAL A 131 -44.20 -9.53 73.37
CA VAL A 131 -45.17 -10.56 72.98
C VAL A 131 -44.43 -11.84 72.58
N ASN A 132 -44.67 -12.94 73.27
CA ASN A 132 -44.21 -14.27 72.87
C ASN A 132 -45.21 -14.86 71.88
N GLY A 133 -45.04 -14.53 70.60
CA GLY A 133 -45.94 -14.91 69.52
C GLY A 133 -46.04 -13.82 68.46
N GLU A 134 -46.99 -13.99 67.54
CA GLU A 134 -47.30 -13.03 66.50
C GLU A 134 -48.12 -11.85 67.04
N VAL A 135 -47.79 -10.63 66.61
CA VAL A 135 -48.58 -9.43 66.87
C VAL A 135 -49.29 -9.04 65.58
N LEU A 136 -50.56 -9.44 65.46
CA LEU A 136 -51.42 -8.99 64.36
C LEU A 136 -52.03 -7.64 64.72
N MET A 137 -51.72 -6.60 63.95
CA MET A 137 -52.36 -5.29 64.03
C MET A 137 -53.42 -5.17 62.93
N SER A 138 -54.65 -5.62 63.19
CA SER A 138 -55.78 -5.52 62.24
C SER A 138 -56.83 -4.52 62.73
N GLY A 139 -57.14 -3.49 61.94
CA GLY A 139 -58.10 -2.46 62.28
C GLY A 139 -59.33 -2.45 61.37
N GLY A 140 -60.52 -2.59 61.95
CA GLY A 140 -61.78 -2.24 61.28
C GLY A 140 -61.93 -0.72 61.17
N THR A 141 -61.40 -0.13 60.09
CA THR A 141 -61.49 1.31 59.76
C THR A 141 -60.77 2.24 60.75
N LEU A 142 -59.44 2.29 60.66
CA LEU A 142 -58.63 3.44 61.04
C LEU A 142 -57.90 3.89 59.77
N SER A 143 -58.01 5.16 59.39
CA SER A 143 -57.77 5.63 58.01
C SER A 143 -56.33 5.52 57.46
N THR A 144 -55.39 4.88 58.15
CA THR A 144 -54.06 4.48 57.67
C THR A 144 -53.45 3.52 58.69
N GLU A 145 -53.55 2.20 58.50
CA GLU A 145 -52.82 1.20 59.31
C GLU A 145 -51.31 1.43 59.11
N THR A 146 -50.68 2.11 60.05
CA THR A 146 -49.24 2.39 60.04
C THR A 146 -48.64 1.89 61.35
N VAL A 147 -47.51 1.19 61.26
CA VAL A 147 -46.65 0.93 62.42
C VAL A 147 -45.72 2.14 62.53
N ASP A 148 -46.07 3.11 63.38
CA ASP A 148 -45.20 4.25 63.65
C ASP A 148 -44.07 3.84 64.61
N VAL A 149 -42.83 3.96 64.15
CA VAL A 149 -41.63 3.69 64.94
C VAL A 149 -40.82 4.98 64.98
N SER A 150 -40.97 5.75 66.06
CA SER A 150 -40.34 7.07 66.18
C SER A 150 -39.65 7.26 67.53
N LYS A 151 -38.46 7.91 67.49
CA LYS A 151 -37.73 8.47 68.63
C LYS A 151 -36.97 9.72 68.16
N SER A 152 -36.63 10.62 69.09
CA SER A 152 -35.91 11.86 68.79
C SER A 152 -34.52 11.68 68.17
N ILE A 153 -33.95 10.48 68.27
CA ILE A 153 -32.66 10.09 67.70
C ILE A 153 -32.79 9.13 66.49
N GLY A 154 -34.02 8.88 66.02
CA GLY A 154 -34.34 7.89 65.00
C GLY A 154 -35.05 6.66 65.56
N GLY A 155 -36.10 6.20 64.89
CA GLY A 155 -36.77 4.92 65.18
C GLY A 155 -36.07 3.76 64.47
N HIS A 156 -36.07 2.58 65.08
CA HIS A 156 -35.40 1.38 64.54
C HIS A 156 -36.39 0.23 64.44
N ILE A 157 -36.42 -0.46 63.29
CA ILE A 157 -37.05 -1.77 63.13
C ILE A 157 -35.93 -2.81 63.21
N ASN A 158 -35.86 -3.54 64.31
CA ASN A 158 -34.84 -4.58 64.50
C ASN A 158 -35.41 -5.94 64.09
N LEU A 159 -34.82 -6.53 63.06
CA LEU A 159 -35.12 -7.90 62.60
C LEU A 159 -33.92 -8.77 62.98
N ILE A 160 -34.10 -9.59 64.02
CA ILE A 160 -33.00 -10.35 64.64
C ILE A 160 -33.34 -11.83 64.60
N ARG A 161 -32.44 -12.62 64.04
CA ARG A 161 -32.42 -14.07 64.19
C ARG A 161 -31.61 -14.44 65.43
N ASP A 162 -32.29 -14.66 66.54
CA ASP A 162 -31.68 -14.94 67.84
C ASP A 162 -31.43 -16.45 68.03
N VAL A 163 -30.28 -16.92 67.54
CA VAL A 163 -29.81 -18.31 67.70
C VAL A 163 -28.29 -18.35 67.87
N ASN A 164 -27.77 -19.41 68.49
CA ASN A 164 -26.34 -19.53 68.78
C ASN A 164 -25.42 -19.78 67.57
N ASN A 165 -25.96 -20.30 66.46
CA ASN A 165 -25.21 -20.56 65.23
C ASN A 165 -26.09 -20.25 64.02
N ILE A 166 -25.57 -19.47 63.09
CA ILE A 166 -26.24 -19.14 61.83
C ILE A 166 -25.39 -19.71 60.70
N THR A 167 -25.99 -20.53 59.83
CA THR A 167 -25.27 -21.11 58.69
C THR A 167 -25.22 -20.13 57.53
N ASP A 168 -24.22 -20.27 56.67
CA ASP A 168 -24.17 -19.57 55.38
C ASP A 168 -25.49 -19.72 54.60
N GLY A 169 -25.96 -18.63 54.00
CA GLY A 169 -27.23 -18.55 53.27
C GLY A 169 -28.49 -18.48 54.16
N ALA A 170 -28.37 -18.46 55.48
CA ALA A 170 -29.52 -18.32 56.36
C ALA A 170 -30.04 -16.87 56.40
N ALA A 171 -31.36 -16.70 56.27
CA ALA A 171 -32.00 -15.40 56.45
C ALA A 171 -31.82 -14.89 57.89
N LEU A 172 -31.43 -13.63 58.03
CA LEU A 172 -31.23 -12.93 59.30
C LEU A 172 -32.47 -12.11 59.71
N GLY A 173 -33.16 -11.56 58.71
CA GLY A 173 -34.37 -10.77 58.86
C GLY A 173 -34.95 -10.44 57.49
N VAL A 174 -36.28 -10.40 57.40
CA VAL A 174 -37.01 -10.16 56.15
C VAL A 174 -38.14 -9.16 56.37
N ILE A 175 -38.31 -8.24 55.43
CA ILE A 175 -39.49 -7.39 55.30
C ILE A 175 -40.30 -7.92 54.11
N HIS A 176 -41.48 -8.48 54.39
CA HIS A 176 -42.37 -9.04 53.37
C HIS A 176 -43.39 -7.99 52.89
N PHE A 177 -43.56 -7.90 51.57
CA PHE A 177 -44.62 -7.15 50.92
C PHE A 177 -45.57 -8.15 50.25
N ALA A 178 -46.71 -8.40 50.88
CA ALA A 178 -47.65 -9.44 50.49
C ALA A 178 -49.09 -8.90 50.43
N GLY A 179 -49.95 -9.57 49.66
CA GLY A 179 -51.38 -9.25 49.54
C GLY A 179 -52.24 -10.50 49.54
N THR A 180 -53.53 -10.37 49.83
CA THR A 180 -54.48 -11.49 49.76
C THR A 180 -54.98 -11.66 48.32
N GLU A 181 -54.70 -12.80 47.69
CA GLU A 181 -55.15 -13.11 46.33
C GLU A 181 -56.51 -13.83 46.32
N ASP A 182 -56.90 -14.46 47.43
CA ASP A 182 -58.15 -15.22 47.55
C ASP A 182 -58.86 -14.94 48.89
N THR A 183 -60.13 -15.37 48.98
CA THR A 183 -60.97 -15.30 50.22
C THR A 183 -60.44 -16.14 51.41
N GLY A 184 -59.23 -16.67 51.31
CA GLY A 184 -58.56 -17.50 52.32
C GLY A 184 -57.40 -16.79 53.03
N SER A 185 -56.98 -17.35 54.16
CA SER A 185 -55.92 -16.83 55.05
C SER A 185 -54.49 -16.92 54.49
N SER A 186 -54.31 -17.04 53.17
CA SER A 186 -53.01 -17.16 52.51
C SER A 186 -52.65 -15.86 51.79
N PHE A 187 -51.52 -15.26 52.17
CA PHE A 187 -50.97 -14.09 51.50
C PHE A 187 -50.06 -14.53 50.34
N GLY A 188 -50.23 -13.95 49.16
CA GLY A 188 -49.28 -14.04 48.07
C GLY A 188 -48.16 -13.02 48.27
N GLU A 189 -46.91 -13.48 48.27
CA GLU A 189 -45.74 -12.63 48.47
C GLU A 189 -45.30 -12.01 47.13
N GLY A 190 -45.43 -10.70 47.01
CA GLY A 190 -45.09 -9.98 45.77
C GLY A 190 -43.64 -9.52 45.74
N ALA A 191 -43.08 -9.11 46.88
CA ALA A 191 -41.70 -8.66 47.01
C ALA A 191 -41.20 -8.82 48.45
N TRP A 192 -39.88 -8.87 48.63
CA TRP A 192 -39.28 -8.74 49.95
C TRP A 192 -37.89 -8.12 49.90
N ILE A 193 -37.46 -7.60 51.05
CA ILE A 193 -36.08 -7.17 51.32
C ILE A 193 -35.56 -8.04 52.45
N ALA A 194 -34.41 -8.67 52.23
CA ALA A 194 -33.87 -9.65 53.17
C ALA A 194 -32.35 -9.55 53.29
N SER A 195 -31.88 -9.73 54.52
CA SER A 195 -30.46 -9.92 54.81
C SER A 195 -30.18 -11.41 55.02
N TYR A 196 -29.09 -11.90 54.44
CA TYR A 196 -28.66 -13.29 54.59
C TYR A 196 -27.21 -13.35 55.06
N ALA A 197 -26.90 -14.29 55.93
CA ALA A 197 -25.52 -14.62 56.26
C ALA A 197 -24.77 -15.03 54.97
N SER A 198 -23.56 -14.50 54.79
CA SER A 198 -22.64 -14.83 53.69
C SER A 198 -21.53 -15.79 54.13
N GLU A 199 -21.58 -16.22 55.39
CA GLU A 199 -20.68 -17.20 56.00
C GLU A 199 -21.35 -17.80 57.25
N ASN A 200 -20.74 -18.83 57.85
CA ASN A 200 -21.24 -19.38 59.11
C ASN A 200 -20.91 -18.45 60.28
N TRP A 201 -21.92 -17.95 60.99
CA TRP A 201 -21.73 -17.19 62.23
C TRP A 201 -21.73 -18.16 63.41
N ASN A 202 -20.59 -18.20 64.10
CA ASN A 202 -20.40 -18.90 65.36
C ASN A 202 -20.02 -17.85 66.42
N VAL A 203 -20.11 -18.22 67.70
CA VAL A 203 -19.69 -17.32 68.78
C VAL A 203 -18.24 -16.86 68.58
N GLY A 204 -18.06 -15.56 68.33
CA GLY A 204 -16.76 -14.92 68.11
C GLY A 204 -16.21 -15.01 66.68
N SER A 205 -16.98 -15.42 65.69
CA SER A 205 -16.57 -15.39 64.27
C SER A 205 -16.88 -14.04 63.61
N ALA A 206 -16.41 -13.87 62.37
CA ALA A 206 -16.92 -12.82 61.49
C ALA A 206 -18.41 -13.05 61.17
N GLU A 207 -19.10 -11.96 60.87
CA GLU A 207 -20.56 -11.88 60.71
C GLU A 207 -20.91 -11.32 59.33
N GLY A 208 -20.20 -11.78 58.29
CA GLY A 208 -20.45 -11.37 56.91
C GLY A 208 -21.90 -11.63 56.51
N ALA A 209 -22.53 -10.62 55.91
CA ALA A 209 -23.90 -10.69 55.39
C ALA A 209 -23.99 -10.00 54.04
N ASN A 210 -25.09 -10.24 53.35
CA ASN A 210 -25.48 -9.54 52.13
C ASN A 210 -26.92 -9.04 52.27
N LEU A 211 -27.25 -7.98 51.54
CA LEU A 211 -28.61 -7.43 51.45
C LEU A 211 -29.17 -7.70 50.06
N ARG A 212 -30.41 -8.16 49.98
CA ARG A 212 -31.02 -8.61 48.72
C ARG A 212 -32.44 -8.09 48.57
N PHE A 213 -32.79 -7.78 47.32
CA PHE A 213 -34.09 -7.28 46.91
C PHE A 213 -34.72 -8.26 45.94
N TYR A 214 -35.98 -8.62 46.20
CA TYR A 214 -36.68 -9.64 45.43
C TYR A 214 -38.02 -9.14 44.93
N THR A 215 -38.39 -9.53 43.71
CA THR A 215 -39.71 -9.22 43.14
C THR A 215 -40.26 -10.38 42.34
N GLN A 216 -41.59 -10.52 42.41
CA GLN A 216 -42.34 -11.46 41.59
C GLN A 216 -42.56 -10.90 40.19
N ILE A 217 -42.25 -11.72 39.17
CA ILE A 217 -42.65 -11.41 37.80
C ILE A 217 -44.16 -11.59 37.63
N ASN A 218 -44.80 -10.77 36.80
CA ASN A 218 -46.22 -10.90 36.51
C ASN A 218 -46.56 -12.33 36.02
N GLY A 219 -47.50 -12.99 36.70
CA GLY A 219 -47.93 -14.36 36.38
C GLY A 219 -46.98 -15.47 36.82
N GLY A 220 -45.93 -15.15 37.59
CA GLY A 220 -45.07 -16.17 38.19
C GLY A 220 -45.75 -16.88 39.35
N ASN A 221 -45.51 -18.18 39.52
CA ASN A 221 -46.05 -18.98 40.63
C ASN A 221 -44.97 -19.59 41.55
N ALA A 222 -43.69 -19.22 41.37
CA ALA A 222 -42.56 -19.84 42.06
C ALA A 222 -41.96 -19.01 43.23
N GLY A 223 -42.59 -17.89 43.59
CA GLY A 223 -42.06 -16.93 44.57
C GLY A 223 -41.03 -15.93 44.00
N PRO A 224 -40.78 -14.79 44.68
CA PRO A 224 -39.96 -13.69 44.16
C PRO A 224 -38.51 -14.08 43.82
N ASP A 225 -37.98 -13.63 42.69
CA ASP A 225 -36.55 -13.83 42.35
C ASP A 225 -35.69 -12.67 42.88
N GLU A 226 -34.42 -12.94 43.15
CA GLU A 226 -33.42 -11.92 43.49
C GLU A 226 -33.16 -11.01 42.27
N ARG A 227 -33.43 -9.72 42.41
CA ARG A 227 -33.21 -8.72 41.34
C ARG A 227 -31.95 -7.90 41.55
N MET A 228 -31.66 -7.58 42.81
CA MET A 228 -30.51 -6.78 43.21
C MET A 228 -29.93 -7.32 44.50
N ARG A 229 -28.60 -7.25 44.62
CA ARG A 229 -27.89 -7.56 45.85
C ARG A 229 -26.79 -6.56 46.14
N ILE A 230 -26.47 -6.39 47.42
CA ILE A 230 -25.23 -5.83 47.91
C ILE A 230 -24.52 -6.96 48.65
N ASP A 231 -23.38 -7.41 48.12
CA ASP A 231 -22.63 -8.51 48.71
C ASP A 231 -21.85 -8.09 49.99
N ASN A 232 -21.19 -9.05 50.63
CA ASN A 232 -20.38 -8.79 51.82
C ASN A 232 -19.10 -7.97 51.55
N SER A 233 -18.72 -7.79 50.28
CA SER A 233 -17.58 -6.98 49.84
C SER A 233 -18.01 -5.54 49.49
N GLY A 234 -19.31 -5.24 49.52
CA GLY A 234 -19.89 -3.95 49.19
C GLY A 234 -20.21 -3.77 47.71
N ASN A 235 -20.12 -4.82 46.90
CA ASN A 235 -20.45 -4.77 45.47
C ASN A 235 -21.96 -4.89 45.26
N VAL A 236 -22.48 -4.09 44.34
CA VAL A 236 -23.87 -4.12 43.90
C VAL A 236 -24.01 -4.97 42.65
N GLY A 237 -24.78 -6.05 42.73
CA GLY A 237 -25.20 -6.84 41.57
C GLY A 237 -26.64 -6.53 41.19
N ILE A 238 -26.92 -6.33 39.91
CA ILE A 238 -28.28 -6.27 39.36
C ILE A 238 -28.37 -7.31 38.24
N GLY A 239 -29.26 -8.29 38.40
CA GLY A 239 -29.36 -9.44 37.50
C GLY A 239 -28.24 -10.49 37.64
N VAL A 240 -27.29 -10.29 38.57
CA VAL A 240 -26.14 -11.18 38.84
C VAL A 240 -26.06 -11.55 40.32
N LEU A 241 -25.79 -12.83 40.60
CA LEU A 241 -25.69 -13.35 41.96
C LEU A 241 -24.28 -13.25 42.57
N ALA A 242 -23.24 -13.08 41.76
CA ALA A 242 -21.85 -12.95 42.22
C ALA A 242 -21.18 -11.72 41.56
N PRO A 243 -21.47 -10.49 42.02
CA PRO A 243 -20.88 -9.29 41.44
C PRO A 243 -19.35 -9.29 41.59
N GLN A 244 -18.63 -8.91 40.53
CA GLN A 244 -17.16 -8.93 40.47
C GLN A 244 -16.55 -7.52 40.52
N SER A 245 -17.39 -6.49 40.53
CA SER A 245 -17.06 -5.06 40.56
C SER A 245 -18.07 -4.33 41.43
N LEU A 246 -17.75 -3.10 41.86
CA LEU A 246 -18.63 -2.29 42.72
C LEU A 246 -20.06 -2.16 42.20
N LEU A 247 -20.23 -2.08 40.88
CA LEU A 247 -21.49 -2.28 40.19
C LEU A 247 -21.29 -3.32 39.10
N HIS A 248 -22.04 -4.41 39.14
CA HIS A 248 -22.11 -5.43 38.09
C HIS A 248 -23.57 -5.56 37.63
N LEU A 249 -23.82 -5.18 36.39
CA LEU A 249 -25.10 -5.36 35.71
C LEU A 249 -24.98 -6.59 34.81
N GLU A 250 -25.91 -7.53 34.90
CA GLU A 250 -25.97 -8.69 34.00
C GLU A 250 -27.40 -8.89 33.48
N HIS A 251 -27.52 -9.14 32.18
CA HIS A 251 -28.77 -9.47 31.51
C HIS A 251 -28.46 -10.54 30.46
N VAL A 252 -29.29 -11.57 30.39
CA VAL A 252 -29.20 -12.59 29.36
C VAL A 252 -30.24 -12.26 28.29
N ASP A 253 -29.79 -11.61 27.23
CA ASP A 253 -30.54 -11.43 25.99
C ASP A 253 -29.88 -12.20 24.84
N THR A 254 -30.68 -12.79 23.97
CA THR A 254 -30.21 -13.44 22.74
C THR A 254 -30.73 -12.75 21.47
N THR A 255 -31.42 -11.62 21.62
CA THR A 255 -31.88 -10.77 20.53
C THR A 255 -30.68 -10.30 19.72
N ALA A 256 -30.70 -10.59 18.42
CA ALA A 256 -29.60 -10.25 17.52
C ALA A 256 -29.74 -8.79 17.06
N TRP A 257 -28.63 -8.05 17.05
CA TRP A 257 -28.55 -6.74 16.40
C TRP A 257 -28.78 -6.90 14.89
N PRO A 258 -29.85 -6.32 14.30
CA PRO A 258 -30.07 -6.45 12.87
C PRO A 258 -29.08 -5.58 12.11
N LEU A 259 -28.25 -6.25 11.30
CA LEU A 259 -27.24 -5.62 10.45
C LEU A 259 -27.83 -4.89 9.24
N SER A 260 -29.13 -5.08 8.95
CA SER A 260 -29.80 -4.46 7.80
C SER A 260 -31.30 -4.32 8.03
N GLY A 261 -31.73 -3.10 8.34
CA GLY A 261 -33.14 -2.76 8.53
C GLY A 261 -33.51 -2.63 10.01
N PHE A 262 -34.15 -1.50 10.31
CA PHE A 262 -34.65 -1.10 11.63
C PHE A 262 -35.08 -2.31 12.48
N SER A 263 -34.41 -2.55 13.61
CA SER A 263 -35.04 -3.36 14.65
C SER A 263 -36.17 -2.53 15.25
N ASP A 264 -37.13 -3.21 15.84
CA ASP A 264 -37.95 -2.62 16.88
C ASP A 264 -37.04 -2.51 18.13
N GLU A 265 -36.04 -1.61 18.13
CA GLU A 265 -35.10 -1.50 19.26
C GLU A 265 -35.89 -1.01 20.49
N VAL A 266 -36.12 -1.89 21.46
CA VAL A 266 -36.79 -1.53 22.71
C VAL A 266 -35.73 -1.37 23.81
N TYR A 267 -35.95 -0.44 24.74
CA TYR A 267 -35.03 -0.24 25.88
C TYR A 267 -34.76 -1.49 26.69
N SER A 268 -35.64 -2.51 26.65
CA SER A 268 -35.47 -3.79 27.33
C SER A 268 -34.25 -4.58 26.88
N ASP A 269 -33.77 -4.34 25.65
CA ASP A 269 -32.71 -5.14 25.02
C ASP A 269 -31.33 -4.59 25.41
N PHE A 270 -31.27 -3.37 25.95
CA PHE A 270 -30.04 -2.73 26.43
C PHE A 270 -29.85 -2.98 27.93
N LEU A 271 -28.69 -3.52 28.30
CA LEU A 271 -28.31 -3.73 29.70
C LEU A 271 -28.27 -2.44 30.53
N LEU A 272 -27.83 -1.33 29.93
CA LEU A 272 -27.81 0.00 30.54
C LEU A 272 -28.41 1.02 29.58
N THR A 273 -29.53 1.63 29.98
CA THR A 273 -30.13 2.75 29.25
C THR A 273 -29.82 4.06 29.99
N LEU A 274 -29.14 4.98 29.31
CA LEU A 274 -28.92 6.35 29.78
C LEU A 274 -29.75 7.30 28.91
N ARG A 275 -30.82 7.86 29.48
CA ARG A 275 -31.76 8.71 28.72
C ARG A 275 -31.91 10.08 29.38
N ASN A 276 -31.67 11.11 28.59
CA ASN A 276 -32.12 12.47 28.88
C ASN A 276 -33.40 12.75 28.07
N ASN A 277 -34.55 12.83 28.74
CA ASN A 277 -35.85 12.90 28.06
C ASN A 277 -36.20 14.32 27.60
N THR A 278 -35.46 14.82 26.60
CA THR A 278 -35.61 16.15 26.00
C THR A 278 -35.32 16.08 24.50
N ASN A 279 -35.83 17.04 23.74
CA ASN A 279 -35.54 17.25 22.32
C ASN A 279 -34.74 18.54 22.07
N THR A 280 -34.13 19.10 23.11
CA THR A 280 -33.28 20.29 22.98
C THR A 280 -32.00 19.90 22.23
N ILE A 281 -31.66 20.63 21.17
CA ILE A 281 -30.38 20.45 20.44
C ILE A 281 -29.23 20.66 21.42
N ASP A 282 -28.17 19.87 21.29
CA ASP A 282 -26.98 19.83 22.17
C ASP A 282 -27.23 19.27 23.58
N ALA A 283 -28.47 18.95 23.96
CA ALA A 283 -28.72 18.20 25.19
C ALA A 283 -28.15 16.79 25.06
N PHE A 284 -27.71 16.22 26.19
CA PHE A 284 -26.97 14.96 26.14
C PHE A 284 -27.29 14.02 27.30
N ALA A 285 -26.91 12.75 27.11
CA ALA A 285 -26.75 11.74 28.15
C ALA A 285 -25.35 11.13 27.98
N GLY A 286 -24.69 10.71 29.06
CA GLY A 286 -23.33 10.18 28.94
C GLY A 286 -22.80 9.52 30.19
N ILE A 287 -21.58 9.00 30.05
CA ILE A 287 -20.78 8.40 31.12
C ILE A 287 -19.55 9.28 31.29
N ALA A 288 -19.34 9.78 32.51
CA ALA A 288 -18.15 10.53 32.89
C ALA A 288 -17.14 9.61 33.57
N PHE A 289 -15.87 9.84 33.29
CA PHE A 289 -14.73 9.16 33.89
C PHE A 289 -13.85 10.24 34.53
N ASP A 290 -13.57 10.09 35.81
CA ASP A 290 -12.69 11.01 36.51
C ASP A 290 -11.71 10.26 37.41
N ILE A 291 -10.50 10.79 37.48
CA ILE A 291 -9.40 10.32 38.33
C ILE A 291 -8.78 11.55 38.96
N SER A 292 -9.38 12.02 40.04
CA SER A 292 -8.93 13.21 40.74
C SER A 292 -9.06 13.05 42.26
N THR A 293 -8.39 13.92 43.01
CA THR A 293 -8.68 14.19 44.43
C THR A 293 -9.50 15.47 44.60
N GLU A 294 -9.98 16.02 43.49
CA GLU A 294 -10.72 17.27 43.47
C GLU A 294 -12.15 17.03 43.98
N THR A 295 -12.76 18.06 44.55
CA THR A 295 -14.14 17.98 45.05
C THR A 295 -15.12 18.80 44.23
N ASP A 296 -14.62 19.59 43.27
CA ASP A 296 -15.47 20.26 42.30
C ASP A 296 -16.11 19.23 41.35
N ALA A 297 -17.43 19.35 41.18
CA ALA A 297 -18.22 18.43 40.37
C ALA A 297 -18.05 18.66 38.86
N ASN A 298 -17.38 19.74 38.45
CA ASN A 298 -17.11 20.09 37.05
C ASN A 298 -15.74 19.58 36.54
N SER A 299 -14.93 18.95 37.39
CA SER A 299 -13.61 18.43 37.08
C SER A 299 -13.65 17.07 36.38
N ILE A 300 -14.39 16.93 35.28
CA ILE A 300 -14.47 15.64 34.57
C ILE A 300 -13.20 15.42 33.74
N GLY A 301 -12.49 14.31 33.97
CA GLY A 301 -11.30 13.93 33.21
C GLY A 301 -11.58 13.47 31.77
N ALA A 302 -12.63 12.67 31.56
CA ALA A 302 -13.06 12.21 30.23
C ALA A 302 -14.56 11.84 30.22
N ALA A 303 -15.18 11.79 29.04
CA ALA A 303 -16.57 11.36 28.89
C ALA A 303 -16.86 10.70 27.55
N ILE A 304 -17.89 9.84 27.54
CA ILE A 304 -18.57 9.35 26.34
C ILE A 304 -20.00 9.87 26.40
N VAL A 305 -20.42 10.55 25.33
CA VAL A 305 -21.63 11.38 25.33
C VAL A 305 -22.48 11.08 24.10
N ALA A 306 -23.77 10.83 24.31
CA ALA A 306 -24.78 10.88 23.25
C ALA A 306 -25.41 12.27 23.24
N GLN A 307 -25.12 13.07 22.22
CA GLN A 307 -25.59 14.45 22.06
C GLN A 307 -26.72 14.52 21.04
N CYS A 308 -27.80 15.23 21.36
CA CYS A 308 -28.92 15.48 20.46
C CYS A 308 -28.50 16.40 19.30
N GLU A 309 -28.62 15.93 18.06
CA GLU A 309 -28.45 16.76 16.86
C GLU A 309 -29.80 17.25 16.32
N ASN A 310 -30.82 16.38 16.31
CA ASN A 310 -32.16 16.70 15.79
C ASN A 310 -33.25 15.74 16.31
N ALA A 311 -33.17 15.30 17.58
CA ALA A 311 -34.14 14.34 18.12
C ALA A 311 -35.57 14.94 18.18
N THR A 312 -36.56 14.17 17.78
CA THR A 312 -38.00 14.48 17.85
C THR A 312 -38.77 13.23 18.30
N SER A 313 -40.10 13.26 18.32
CA SER A 313 -40.89 12.04 18.58
C SER A 313 -40.80 10.99 17.46
N ALA A 314 -40.25 11.36 16.29
CA ALA A 314 -40.12 10.48 15.13
C ALA A 314 -38.67 10.29 14.67
N LEU A 315 -37.72 11.04 15.22
CA LEU A 315 -36.30 11.00 14.88
C LEU A 315 -35.49 10.90 16.17
N HIS A 316 -34.43 10.11 16.17
CA HIS A 316 -33.55 9.93 17.33
C HIS A 316 -32.11 10.31 16.98
N ASP A 317 -31.98 11.30 16.09
CA ASP A 317 -30.72 11.79 15.53
C ASP A 317 -29.82 12.30 16.66
N THR A 318 -28.85 11.47 17.01
CA THR A 318 -27.90 11.69 18.10
C THR A 318 -26.49 11.38 17.61
N ALA A 319 -25.54 12.24 17.99
CA ALA A 319 -24.13 11.99 17.79
C ALA A 319 -23.54 11.27 19.00
N LEU A 320 -22.59 10.37 18.76
CA LEU A 320 -21.75 9.78 19.79
C LEU A 320 -20.41 10.52 19.83
N CYS A 321 -20.13 11.20 20.93
CA CYS A 321 -18.94 12.03 21.13
C CYS A 321 -18.03 11.43 22.21
N PHE A 322 -16.71 11.54 21.99
CA PHE A 322 -15.66 11.18 22.93
C PHE A 322 -14.89 12.44 23.30
N ALA A 323 -14.81 12.71 24.60
CA ALA A 323 -14.22 13.92 25.12
C ALA A 323 -13.18 13.65 26.22
N THR A 324 -12.12 14.44 26.25
CA THR A 324 -11.09 14.41 27.29
C THR A 324 -10.80 15.82 27.77
N ASN A 325 -10.34 15.94 29.01
CA ASN A 325 -9.94 17.21 29.57
C ASN A 325 -8.43 17.40 29.40
N ASP A 326 -8.06 18.42 28.64
CA ASP A 326 -6.67 18.83 28.39
C ASP A 326 -6.42 20.31 28.78
N ALA A 327 -7.36 20.95 29.49
CA ALA A 327 -7.34 22.40 29.71
C ALA A 327 -7.70 22.82 31.15
N GLY A 328 -7.35 22.00 32.14
CA GLY A 328 -7.57 22.32 33.55
C GLY A 328 -9.01 22.09 34.02
N ASP A 329 -9.38 22.70 35.14
CA ASP A 329 -10.69 22.48 35.74
C ASP A 329 -11.81 23.02 34.82
N SER A 330 -12.75 22.17 34.37
CA SER A 330 -13.75 22.45 33.31
C SER A 330 -13.29 22.45 31.84
N GLY A 331 -12.17 21.79 31.50
CA GLY A 331 -11.61 21.73 30.15
C GLY A 331 -12.03 20.56 29.26
N LEU A 332 -13.21 19.95 29.48
CA LEU A 332 -13.65 18.78 28.70
C LEU A 332 -13.92 19.17 27.23
N ILE A 333 -13.12 18.64 26.31
CA ILE A 333 -13.15 18.97 24.87
C ILE A 333 -13.48 17.71 24.08
N GLU A 334 -14.38 17.83 23.10
CA GLU A 334 -14.66 16.78 22.12
C GLU A 334 -13.46 16.58 21.19
N HIS A 335 -12.98 15.34 21.08
CA HIS A 335 -11.87 14.98 20.19
C HIS A 335 -12.29 14.03 19.07
N MET A 336 -13.37 13.27 19.25
CA MET A 336 -13.91 12.40 18.22
C MET A 336 -15.44 12.39 18.31
N ARG A 337 -16.12 12.38 17.16
CA ARG A 337 -17.57 12.18 17.09
C ARG A 337 -17.96 11.25 15.97
N ILE A 338 -19.12 10.63 16.13
CA ILE A 338 -19.88 9.99 15.06
C ILE A 338 -21.24 10.68 15.01
N THR A 339 -21.57 11.34 13.90
CA THR A 339 -22.85 12.07 13.77
C THR A 339 -24.02 11.12 13.61
N ALA A 340 -25.25 11.61 13.73
CA ALA A 340 -26.47 10.83 13.44
C ALA A 340 -26.50 10.30 11.99
N ALA A 341 -25.79 10.96 11.08
CA ALA A 341 -25.61 10.54 9.69
C ALA A 341 -24.50 9.49 9.49
N GLY A 342 -23.79 9.09 10.56
CA GLY A 342 -22.71 8.11 10.52
C GLY A 342 -21.35 8.66 10.07
N LEU A 343 -21.15 9.99 10.09
CA LEU A 343 -19.87 10.60 9.74
C LEU A 343 -18.94 10.64 10.96
N VAL A 344 -17.70 10.15 10.81
CA VAL A 344 -16.69 10.16 11.86
C VAL A 344 -15.83 11.42 11.74
N GLY A 345 -15.83 12.26 12.77
CA GLY A 345 -14.92 13.38 12.94
C GLY A 345 -13.83 13.05 13.96
N ILE A 346 -12.56 13.35 13.67
CA ILE A 346 -11.46 13.32 14.66
C ILE A 346 -10.81 14.70 14.65
N GLY A 347 -10.88 15.41 15.78
CA GLY A 347 -10.47 16.82 15.88
C GLY A 347 -11.35 17.79 15.09
N GLU A 348 -12.51 17.34 14.60
CA GLU A 348 -13.46 18.13 13.82
C GLU A 348 -14.89 17.87 14.30
N THR A 349 -15.62 18.94 14.64
CA THR A 349 -16.98 18.86 15.19
C THR A 349 -18.04 18.83 14.09
N ASN A 350 -17.70 19.20 12.86
CA ASN A 350 -18.60 19.16 11.70
C ASN A 350 -17.97 18.35 10.55
N PRO A 351 -17.84 17.01 10.66
CA PRO A 351 -17.29 16.18 9.60
C PRO A 351 -18.15 16.27 8.33
N THR A 352 -17.50 16.41 7.17
CA THR A 352 -18.18 16.51 5.86
C THR A 352 -18.08 15.24 5.03
N GLU A 353 -17.31 14.26 5.50
CA GLU A 353 -17.03 12.97 4.86
C GLU A 353 -17.19 11.86 5.91
N LEU A 354 -17.31 10.60 5.47
CA LEU A 354 -17.46 9.44 6.37
C LEU A 354 -16.34 9.36 7.42
N LEU A 355 -15.13 9.79 7.06
CA LEU A 355 -14.03 10.02 7.99
C LEU A 355 -13.40 11.38 7.66
N HIS A 356 -13.52 12.34 8.56
CA HIS A 356 -12.87 13.64 8.47
C HIS A 356 -11.95 13.83 9.68
N VAL A 357 -10.64 13.90 9.43
CA VAL A 357 -9.64 14.19 10.46
C VAL A 357 -9.17 15.63 10.31
N GLY A 358 -9.46 16.46 11.31
CA GLY A 358 -8.98 17.83 11.44
C GLY A 358 -7.52 17.86 11.90
N GLY A 359 -6.60 17.39 11.06
CA GLY A 359 -5.17 17.32 11.38
C GLY A 359 -4.40 16.30 10.54
N ASN A 360 -3.19 15.99 10.98
CA ASN A 360 -2.34 15.01 10.33
C ASN A 360 -2.76 13.59 10.71
N ILE A 361 -2.69 12.66 9.76
CA ILE A 361 -2.89 11.22 9.99
C ILE A 361 -1.54 10.51 9.85
N LEU A 362 -1.10 9.81 10.89
CA LEU A 362 0.06 8.90 10.83
C LEU A 362 -0.43 7.48 10.57
N LEU A 363 0.13 6.82 9.55
CA LEU A 363 -0.22 5.44 9.17
C LEU A 363 1.08 4.63 9.06
N ASP A 364 1.32 3.73 10.01
CA ASP A 364 2.53 2.90 10.06
C ASP A 364 2.48 1.71 9.06
N GLY A 365 1.31 1.43 8.50
CA GLY A 365 1.06 0.37 7.52
C GLY A 365 0.76 0.90 6.11
N GLU A 366 0.54 -0.02 5.18
CA GLU A 366 0.14 0.31 3.80
C GLU A 366 -1.30 0.85 3.74
N ILE A 367 -1.51 1.86 2.90
CA ILE A 367 -2.84 2.41 2.61
C ILE A 367 -3.35 1.79 1.30
N THR A 368 -4.34 0.91 1.39
CA THR A 368 -5.04 0.37 0.21
C THR A 368 -6.31 1.17 -0.05
N VAL A 369 -6.38 1.85 -1.20
CA VAL A 369 -7.59 2.55 -1.64
C VAL A 369 -8.25 1.72 -2.74
N ASN A 370 -9.31 0.99 -2.40
CA ASN A 370 -10.06 0.12 -3.31
C ASN A 370 -11.02 0.89 -4.25
N GLY A 371 -11.04 2.22 -4.15
CA GLY A 371 -11.78 3.12 -5.03
C GLY A 371 -10.85 3.91 -5.95
N ASN A 372 -11.38 4.41 -7.06
CA ASN A 372 -10.55 4.96 -8.14
C ASN A 372 -10.08 6.41 -7.92
N LYS A 373 -10.17 6.98 -6.71
CA LYS A 373 -9.89 8.40 -6.48
C LYS A 373 -9.37 8.68 -5.07
N ILE A 374 -8.15 9.22 -5.00
CA ILE A 374 -7.62 9.93 -3.83
C ILE A 374 -7.65 11.41 -4.19
N THR A 375 -8.41 12.22 -3.44
CA THR A 375 -8.45 13.68 -3.63
C THR A 375 -7.68 14.33 -2.49
N LEU A 376 -6.52 14.92 -2.79
CA LEU A 376 -5.80 15.75 -1.84
C LEU A 376 -6.32 17.19 -1.96
N GLY A 377 -6.49 17.89 -0.84
CA GLY A 377 -7.17 19.19 -0.77
C GLY A 377 -6.55 20.28 -1.67
N PRO A 378 -7.25 21.40 -1.90
CA PRO A 378 -6.95 22.40 -2.94
C PRO A 378 -5.60 23.13 -2.82
N ASN A 379 -4.82 22.88 -1.75
CA ASN A 379 -3.53 23.52 -1.46
C ASN A 379 -2.42 22.52 -1.07
N GLN A 380 -2.53 21.23 -1.43
CA GLN A 380 -1.50 20.22 -1.13
C GLN A 380 -1.31 19.28 -2.33
N GLU A 381 -0.08 19.21 -2.80
CA GLU A 381 0.29 18.87 -4.18
C GLU A 381 0.95 17.48 -4.23
N TYR A 382 0.31 16.36 -3.85
CA TYR A 382 1.10 15.11 -3.65
C TYR A 382 0.61 13.74 -4.16
N LEU A 383 -0.63 13.53 -4.60
CA LEU A 383 -1.06 12.22 -5.13
C LEU A 383 -2.50 12.28 -5.68
N ALA A 384 -2.68 12.21 -6.99
CA ALA A 384 -3.99 11.97 -7.61
C ALA A 384 -3.96 10.61 -8.31
N VAL A 385 -4.82 9.68 -7.87
CA VAL A 385 -5.09 8.44 -8.60
C VAL A 385 -6.28 8.72 -9.50
N ASP A 386 -6.11 8.60 -10.82
CA ASP A 386 -7.24 8.75 -11.76
C ASP A 386 -7.99 7.44 -12.00
N ALA A 387 -9.12 7.53 -12.71
CA ALA A 387 -10.05 6.43 -12.98
C ALA A 387 -9.46 5.24 -13.74
N SER A 388 -8.21 5.35 -14.18
CA SER A 388 -7.44 4.35 -14.93
C SER A 388 -6.44 3.59 -14.05
N GLY A 389 -6.35 3.91 -12.74
CA GLY A 389 -5.39 3.30 -11.81
C GLY A 389 -3.98 3.87 -11.90
N ILE A 390 -3.80 5.03 -12.54
CA ILE A 390 -2.51 5.71 -12.66
C ILE A 390 -2.34 6.70 -11.51
N ILE A 391 -1.24 6.56 -10.77
CA ILE A 391 -0.80 7.51 -9.73
C ILE A 391 -0.10 8.68 -10.44
N THR A 392 -0.76 9.83 -10.47
CA THR A 392 -0.18 11.10 -10.94
C THR A 392 0.24 11.92 -9.72
N VAL A 393 1.55 11.99 -9.46
CA VAL A 393 2.14 12.81 -8.41
C VAL A 393 2.24 14.25 -8.93
N ALA A 394 1.44 15.16 -8.39
CA ALA A 394 1.39 16.54 -8.88
C ALA A 394 2.53 17.45 -8.35
N ALA A 395 3.26 17.07 -7.28
CA ALA A 395 4.58 17.63 -6.91
C ALA A 395 5.41 16.74 -5.96
N HIS A 396 6.62 17.21 -5.59
CA HIS A 396 7.74 16.51 -4.91
C HIS A 396 7.47 15.66 -3.63
N LEU A 397 7.57 14.34 -3.71
CA LEU A 397 7.85 13.52 -2.50
C LEU A 397 9.20 13.97 -1.89
N VAL A 398 9.21 14.77 -0.82
CA VAL A 398 10.44 15.25 -0.15
C VAL A 398 10.71 14.43 1.13
N PRO A 399 11.83 13.68 1.23
CA PRO A 399 12.35 13.20 2.51
C PRO A 399 12.78 14.34 3.44
N SER A 400 12.65 14.11 4.74
CA SER A 400 13.16 15.01 5.79
C SER A 400 14.61 15.42 5.54
N ALA A 401 14.98 16.62 6.02
CA ALA A 401 16.25 17.40 5.99
C ALA A 401 17.64 16.71 5.75
N ASP A 402 17.74 15.39 5.73
CA ASP A 402 18.83 14.63 5.16
C ASP A 402 18.61 14.40 3.64
N ASN A 403 19.06 15.36 2.83
CA ASN A 403 19.05 15.34 1.36
C ASN A 403 19.91 14.23 0.72
N SER A 404 20.51 13.30 1.48
CA SER A 404 21.29 12.19 0.90
C SER A 404 20.41 11.05 0.34
N LYS A 405 19.09 11.11 0.56
CA LYS A 405 18.12 10.07 0.15
C LYS A 405 16.89 10.61 -0.59
N ASP A 406 16.87 11.90 -0.93
CA ASP A 406 15.87 12.47 -1.82
C ASP A 406 15.92 11.80 -3.20
N LEU A 407 14.74 11.53 -3.76
CA LEU A 407 14.60 11.27 -5.19
C LEU A 407 14.99 12.53 -5.95
N GLY A 408 16.30 12.69 -6.23
CA GLY A 408 16.84 13.73 -7.11
C GLY A 408 17.42 14.99 -6.47
N ALA A 409 18.11 14.94 -5.32
CA ALA A 409 18.83 16.11 -4.79
C ALA A 409 20.37 15.85 -4.70
N ILE A 410 21.29 16.68 -5.18
CA ILE A 410 21.23 18.07 -5.72
C ILE A 410 22.21 18.20 -6.91
N GLY A 411 21.73 18.79 -8.01
CA GLY A 411 22.55 19.22 -9.15
C GLY A 411 21.75 19.63 -10.40
N SER A 412 20.65 18.96 -10.75
CA SER A 412 19.87 19.33 -11.95
C SER A 412 18.43 18.79 -12.03
N GLY A 413 17.85 18.21 -10.97
CA GLY A 413 16.45 17.76 -11.04
C GLY A 413 16.16 16.80 -12.20
N SER A 414 17.08 15.87 -12.47
CA SER A 414 16.94 14.90 -13.54
C SER A 414 16.87 13.49 -12.93
N TRP A 415 15.94 12.67 -13.43
CA TRP A 415 15.97 11.22 -13.24
C TRP A 415 17.39 10.74 -13.49
N ARG A 416 18.02 10.06 -12.51
CA ARG A 416 19.30 9.42 -12.80
C ARG A 416 19.12 8.10 -13.52
N ASP A 417 18.11 7.31 -13.15
CA ASP A 417 17.74 6.09 -13.87
C ASP A 417 16.22 5.87 -13.79
N LEU A 418 15.55 5.87 -14.94
CA LEU A 418 14.18 5.40 -15.10
C LEU A 418 14.26 3.94 -15.56
N TYR A 419 14.19 2.98 -14.64
CA TYR A 419 14.15 1.55 -14.98
C TYR A 419 12.75 1.17 -15.47
N LEU A 420 12.60 1.03 -16.79
CA LEU A 420 11.41 0.45 -17.43
C LEU A 420 11.75 -0.97 -17.86
N GLU A 421 11.17 -1.98 -17.20
CA GLU A 421 11.27 -3.37 -17.66
C GLU A 421 10.12 -3.69 -18.64
N GLY A 422 10.42 -4.45 -19.71
CA GLY A 422 9.46 -4.84 -20.74
C GLY A 422 9.39 -3.87 -21.93
N ASP A 423 8.41 -4.10 -22.82
CA ASP A 423 8.21 -3.27 -24.03
C ASP A 423 7.60 -1.91 -23.66
N VAL A 424 8.38 -0.85 -23.85
CA VAL A 424 7.93 0.53 -23.61
C VAL A 424 7.33 1.10 -24.90
N ASN A 425 6.00 1.17 -24.96
CA ASN A 425 5.28 1.57 -26.17
C ASN A 425 4.75 3.01 -26.03
N PHE A 426 5.39 3.97 -26.71
CA PHE A 426 4.92 5.35 -26.76
C PHE A 426 3.85 5.51 -27.85
N THR A 427 2.58 5.38 -27.49
CA THR A 427 1.46 5.33 -28.45
C THR A 427 0.91 6.71 -28.86
N GLY A 428 1.67 7.79 -28.67
CA GLY A 428 1.26 9.16 -28.97
C GLY A 428 2.43 10.06 -29.41
N ALA A 429 2.14 11.32 -29.76
CA ALA A 429 3.16 12.33 -30.07
C ALA A 429 3.92 12.74 -28.78
N SER A 430 4.76 11.84 -28.27
CA SER A 430 5.55 12.06 -27.08
C SER A 430 6.81 12.84 -27.44
N LYS A 431 6.98 14.03 -26.85
CA LYS A 431 8.16 14.89 -26.99
C LYS A 431 8.90 14.92 -25.66
N ILE A 432 10.21 14.69 -25.68
CA ILE A 432 11.10 14.98 -24.54
C ILE A 432 11.41 16.47 -24.62
N ASP A 433 10.71 17.27 -23.82
CA ASP A 433 10.91 18.72 -23.71
C ASP A 433 11.57 19.05 -22.37
N SER A 434 12.88 19.14 -22.40
CA SER A 434 13.69 20.09 -21.62
C SER A 434 15.14 19.84 -22.00
N THR A 435 16.03 20.77 -21.66
CA THR A 435 17.42 20.89 -22.12
C THR A 435 18.38 19.74 -21.73
N GLY A 436 17.88 18.54 -21.42
CA GLY A 436 18.65 17.33 -21.19
C GLY A 436 18.78 16.46 -22.45
N THR A 437 19.96 15.90 -22.66
CA THR A 437 20.21 14.87 -23.66
C THR A 437 19.46 13.58 -23.30
N LEU A 438 18.75 12.98 -24.26
CA LEU A 438 18.31 11.58 -24.15
C LEU A 438 19.53 10.70 -24.45
N GLU A 439 20.18 10.19 -23.40
CA GLU A 439 21.25 9.20 -23.51
C GLU A 439 20.63 7.79 -23.51
N LEU A 440 20.68 7.11 -24.65
CA LEU A 440 20.25 5.72 -24.79
C LEU A 440 21.49 4.82 -24.74
N GLU A 441 21.95 4.47 -23.55
CA GLU A 441 23.04 3.50 -23.39
C GLU A 441 22.51 2.07 -23.56
N CYS A 442 22.84 1.42 -24.67
CA CYS A 442 22.60 0.00 -24.87
C CYS A 442 23.95 -0.76 -24.92
N SER A 443 24.02 -1.88 -24.19
CA SER A 443 25.21 -2.76 -24.17
C SER A 443 25.31 -3.69 -25.38
N GLY A 444 24.34 -3.61 -26.32
CA GLY A 444 24.30 -4.30 -27.60
C GLY A 444 23.82 -3.36 -28.71
N ASP A 445 23.41 -3.90 -29.87
CA ASP A 445 22.96 -3.08 -31.00
C ASP A 445 21.65 -2.34 -30.68
N MET A 446 21.67 -1.01 -30.85
CA MET A 446 20.43 -0.21 -30.84
C MET A 446 19.70 -0.41 -32.16
N THR A 447 18.60 -1.17 -32.13
CA THR A 447 17.74 -1.35 -33.30
C THR A 447 16.55 -0.39 -33.18
N LEU A 448 16.64 0.77 -33.82
CA LEU A 448 15.53 1.70 -34.00
C LEU A 448 14.68 1.20 -35.17
N ASP A 449 13.85 0.19 -34.91
CA ASP A 449 12.84 -0.29 -35.86
C ASP A 449 11.68 0.70 -35.88
N SER A 450 11.68 1.55 -36.91
CA SER A 450 10.44 2.11 -37.40
C SER A 450 10.34 1.80 -38.88
N SER A 451 9.22 1.25 -39.31
CA SER A 451 8.83 1.10 -40.72
C SER A 451 8.55 2.46 -41.41
N GLY A 452 9.27 3.51 -41.02
CA GLY A 452 9.22 4.90 -41.47
C GLY A 452 10.47 5.64 -40.97
N ASP A 453 10.82 6.76 -41.62
CA ASP A 453 12.08 7.48 -41.41
C ASP A 453 12.30 7.98 -39.96
N ILE A 454 13.54 7.94 -39.50
CA ILE A 454 13.99 8.70 -38.32
C ILE A 454 14.15 10.17 -38.74
N ILE A 455 13.19 11.02 -38.36
CA ILE A 455 13.22 12.46 -38.66
C ILE A 455 13.88 13.20 -37.48
N LEU A 456 15.14 13.61 -37.65
CA LEU A 456 15.85 14.50 -36.73
C LEU A 456 15.67 15.96 -37.18
N GLU A 457 14.53 16.56 -36.83
CA GLU A 457 14.22 17.94 -37.18
C GLU A 457 14.67 18.92 -36.08
N THR A 458 15.48 19.91 -36.46
CA THR A 458 15.81 21.05 -35.60
C THR A 458 14.82 22.19 -35.89
N SER A 459 14.05 22.60 -34.89
CA SER A 459 12.99 23.60 -35.08
C SER A 459 13.53 25.03 -35.13
N THR A 460 14.16 25.42 -36.23
CA THR A 460 14.72 26.76 -36.54
C THR A 460 16.12 27.00 -35.97
N THR A 461 17.11 26.88 -36.86
CA THR A 461 18.54 27.26 -36.74
C THR A 461 19.48 26.39 -35.88
N GLY A 462 19.03 25.27 -35.32
CA GLY A 462 19.94 24.30 -34.69
C GLY A 462 20.61 23.41 -35.73
N GLU A 463 21.93 23.25 -35.68
CA GLU A 463 22.62 22.19 -36.42
C GLU A 463 22.53 20.88 -35.62
N VAL A 464 22.31 19.74 -36.29
CA VAL A 464 22.41 18.41 -35.66
C VAL A 464 23.90 18.08 -35.48
N TYR A 465 24.44 18.32 -34.28
CA TYR A 465 25.81 17.96 -33.93
C TYR A 465 25.87 16.50 -33.48
N PHE A 466 26.48 15.63 -34.28
CA PHE A 466 27.08 14.42 -33.74
C PHE A 466 28.38 14.83 -33.06
N GLY A 467 28.35 15.01 -31.74
CA GLY A 467 29.53 15.38 -30.97
C GLY A 467 30.43 14.17 -30.74
N SER A 468 31.34 13.88 -31.67
CA SER A 468 32.55 13.11 -31.35
C SER A 468 33.77 13.95 -31.67
N LYS A 469 34.69 14.09 -30.69
CA LYS A 469 36.05 14.50 -30.98
C LYS A 469 36.63 13.40 -31.89
N SER A 470 36.70 13.70 -33.18
CA SER A 470 37.18 12.83 -34.26
C SER A 470 36.13 11.89 -34.88
N PHE A 471 35.39 12.41 -35.86
CA PHE A 471 34.92 11.60 -36.98
C PHE A 471 36.09 11.37 -37.93
N GLY A 472 36.77 10.22 -37.78
CA GLY A 472 37.63 9.69 -38.82
C GLY A 472 36.76 9.16 -39.98
N THR A 473 36.76 9.89 -41.08
CA THR A 473 36.68 9.47 -42.50
C THR A 473 35.62 8.47 -43.00
N TYR A 474 34.76 7.84 -42.19
CA TYR A 474 33.74 6.91 -42.72
C TYR A 474 32.42 6.99 -41.95
N ALA A 475 31.52 7.88 -42.39
CA ALA A 475 30.10 7.80 -42.09
C ALA A 475 29.31 7.83 -43.41
N ASN A 476 29.05 6.63 -43.94
CA ASN A 476 28.17 6.41 -45.10
C ASN A 476 26.70 6.47 -44.65
N MET A 477 25.94 7.47 -45.09
CA MET A 477 24.48 7.44 -45.02
C MET A 477 23.93 7.08 -46.40
N ALA A 478 23.60 5.81 -46.60
CA ALA A 478 22.92 5.33 -47.80
C ALA A 478 21.41 5.45 -47.60
N SER A 479 20.76 6.40 -48.28
CA SER A 479 19.30 6.41 -48.43
C SER A 479 18.92 5.47 -49.57
N ARG A 480 18.14 4.43 -49.24
CA ARG A 480 17.61 3.45 -50.20
C ARG A 480 16.12 3.75 -50.41
N THR A 481 15.77 4.37 -51.52
CA THR A 481 14.41 4.31 -52.05
C THR A 481 14.37 3.38 -53.27
N GLY A 482 13.24 2.70 -53.46
CA GLY A 482 13.10 1.42 -54.15
C GLY A 482 13.51 1.30 -55.62
N SER A 483 13.58 0.03 -56.03
CA SER A 483 13.74 -0.56 -57.37
C SER A 483 13.79 0.37 -58.59
N ASP A 484 14.87 1.11 -58.74
CA ASP A 484 15.62 1.24 -60.00
C ASP A 484 16.91 2.01 -59.70
N SER A 485 18.03 1.41 -60.04
CA SER A 485 19.37 1.85 -59.62
C SER A 485 19.75 3.21 -60.20
N ALA A 486 19.55 4.27 -59.43
CA ALA A 486 20.24 5.55 -59.60
C ALA A 486 20.40 6.26 -58.25
N TYR A 487 21.64 6.31 -57.78
CA TYR A 487 22.06 7.07 -56.59
C TYR A 487 21.96 8.58 -56.91
N SER A 488 20.79 9.18 -56.72
CA SER A 488 20.56 10.60 -57.00
C SER A 488 20.82 11.44 -55.75
N MET A 489 22.05 11.92 -55.58
CA MET A 489 22.36 13.00 -54.65
C MET A 489 21.98 14.33 -55.29
N TYR A 490 20.81 14.87 -54.94
CA TYR A 490 20.39 16.21 -55.33
C TYR A 490 21.14 17.25 -54.49
N SER A 491 22.08 17.99 -55.08
CA SER A 491 22.54 19.28 -54.53
C SER A 491 21.69 20.39 -55.15
N GLY A 492 20.74 20.93 -54.40
CA GLY A 492 20.00 22.12 -54.81
C GLY A 492 20.89 23.37 -54.76
N GLY A 493 21.76 23.56 -55.75
CA GLY A 493 22.60 24.76 -55.85
C GLY A 493 23.61 24.69 -57.00
N THR A 494 23.76 25.80 -57.73
CA THR A 494 24.60 26.01 -58.93
C THR A 494 26.11 26.05 -58.66
N THR A 495 26.58 25.43 -57.59
CA THR A 495 27.99 25.47 -57.16
C THR A 495 28.52 24.04 -57.06
N GLY A 496 29.58 23.75 -57.82
CA GLY A 496 30.18 22.42 -57.91
C GLY A 496 30.72 21.91 -56.57
N MET A 497 30.82 20.58 -56.44
CA MET A 497 31.36 19.92 -55.26
C MET A 497 32.88 19.74 -55.41
N SER A 498 33.65 20.21 -54.44
CA SER A 498 35.08 19.92 -54.28
C SER A 498 35.27 19.10 -53.00
N ALA A 499 35.87 17.92 -53.12
CA ALA A 499 36.35 17.15 -51.98
C ALA A 499 37.88 17.15 -52.01
N GLU A 500 38.50 17.59 -50.91
CA GLU A 500 39.94 17.71 -50.75
C GLU A 500 40.50 16.41 -50.16
N PHE A 501 41.45 15.79 -50.87
CA PHE A 501 42.26 14.68 -50.35
C PHE A 501 43.74 15.08 -50.46
N GLY A 502 44.20 15.91 -49.52
CA GLY A 502 45.56 16.48 -49.55
C GLY A 502 45.76 17.48 -50.70
N ASN A 503 46.95 17.53 -51.29
CA ASN A 503 47.33 18.51 -52.34
C ASN A 503 46.66 18.26 -53.72
N GLN A 504 45.56 17.52 -53.79
CA GLN A 504 44.85 17.16 -55.02
C GLN A 504 43.35 17.46 -54.90
N TRP A 505 42.77 17.98 -55.98
CA TRP A 505 41.36 18.38 -56.05
C TRP A 505 40.55 17.35 -56.85
N LEU A 506 39.52 16.76 -56.24
CA LEU A 506 38.50 16.01 -56.97
C LEU A 506 37.37 16.96 -57.35
N TYR A 507 37.27 17.29 -58.64
CA TYR A 507 36.25 18.20 -59.18
C TYR A 507 35.22 17.43 -60.02
N ALA A 508 34.00 17.26 -59.49
CA ALA A 508 32.88 16.65 -60.20
C ALA A 508 31.91 17.74 -60.68
N LYS A 509 31.84 18.00 -61.99
CA LYS A 509 30.94 19.01 -62.57
C LYS A 509 29.79 18.35 -63.34
N TYR A 510 28.56 18.60 -62.90
CA TYR A 510 27.35 18.30 -63.66
C TYR A 510 27.12 19.44 -64.67
N TYR A 511 27.21 19.16 -65.98
CA TYR A 511 26.79 20.13 -67.00
C TYR A 511 25.30 19.96 -67.27
N SER A 512 24.48 20.90 -66.77
CA SER A 512 23.08 21.01 -67.15
C SER A 512 22.97 21.70 -68.51
N ALA A 513 22.05 21.20 -69.34
CA ALA A 513 21.87 21.64 -70.72
C ALA A 513 21.40 23.11 -70.76
N GLY A 514 22.25 23.99 -71.27
CA GLY A 514 21.92 25.38 -71.54
C GLY A 514 22.81 25.95 -72.65
N ASN A 515 22.27 25.98 -73.87
CA ASN A 515 22.64 26.87 -74.99
C ASN A 515 24.09 26.93 -75.49
N ASP A 516 24.75 25.79 -75.76
CA ASP A 516 25.86 25.78 -76.73
C ASP A 516 25.92 24.46 -77.53
N ASN A 517 26.11 24.59 -78.85
CA ASN A 517 25.97 23.57 -79.91
C ASN A 517 27.10 22.50 -79.96
N TYR A 518 27.59 22.00 -78.81
CA TYR A 518 28.58 20.90 -78.76
C TYR A 518 28.10 19.71 -77.91
N LEU A 519 26.88 19.24 -78.18
CA LEU A 519 26.29 18.06 -77.54
C LEU A 519 25.99 16.96 -78.56
N ALA A 520 27.01 16.18 -78.93
CA ALA A 520 26.82 14.87 -79.56
C ALA A 520 27.95 13.93 -79.13
N ASN A 521 27.58 12.87 -78.40
CA ASN A 521 28.40 11.73 -77.94
C ASN A 521 29.46 11.95 -76.85
N GLY A 522 29.15 11.48 -75.63
CA GLY A 522 30.15 11.13 -74.60
C GLY A 522 30.19 12.06 -73.39
N LYS A 523 29.28 11.86 -72.43
CA LYS A 523 29.34 12.56 -71.12
C LYS A 523 30.48 11.98 -70.25
N TYR A 524 31.28 12.85 -69.64
CA TYR A 524 32.22 12.50 -68.57
C TYR A 524 31.44 12.34 -67.25
N LEU A 525 31.70 11.26 -66.50
CA LEU A 525 31.12 11.07 -65.17
C LEU A 525 32.02 11.72 -64.10
N ILE A 526 33.33 11.54 -64.21
CA ILE A 526 34.38 12.12 -63.34
C ILE A 526 35.61 12.40 -64.21
N ARG A 527 36.28 13.55 -64.00
CA ARG A 527 37.55 13.91 -64.63
C ARG A 527 38.50 14.46 -63.58
N VAL A 528 39.70 13.87 -63.46
CA VAL A 528 40.75 14.29 -62.51
C VAL A 528 41.91 14.93 -63.29
N TYR A 529 42.37 16.10 -62.85
CA TYR A 529 43.47 16.86 -63.45
C TYR A 529 44.71 16.82 -62.55
N ASP A 530 45.89 16.93 -63.16
CA ASP A 530 47.09 17.39 -62.43
C ASP A 530 47.04 18.93 -62.23
N VAL A 531 47.73 19.44 -61.22
CA VAL A 531 47.59 20.80 -60.63
C VAL A 531 47.95 21.95 -61.59
N THR A 532 48.41 21.66 -62.81
CA THR A 532 48.74 22.65 -63.85
C THR A 532 47.72 22.72 -65.00
N GLU A 533 46.53 22.12 -64.82
CA GLU A 533 45.37 22.18 -65.74
C GLU A 533 45.61 21.66 -67.17
N SER A 534 46.77 21.07 -67.48
CA SER A 534 47.15 20.75 -68.86
C SER A 534 46.99 19.27 -69.23
N ASP A 535 46.85 18.36 -68.26
CA ASP A 535 46.62 16.94 -68.52
C ASP A 535 45.63 16.28 -67.54
N SER A 536 44.94 15.23 -68.01
CA SER A 536 43.96 14.48 -67.24
C SER A 536 44.48 13.12 -66.82
N MET A 537 44.61 12.90 -65.51
CA MET A 537 45.16 11.66 -64.96
C MET A 537 44.17 10.50 -64.96
N TYR A 538 42.86 10.78 -64.91
CA TYR A 538 41.82 9.74 -64.82
C TYR A 538 40.50 10.20 -65.47
N ARG A 539 39.94 9.39 -66.39
CA ARG A 539 38.64 9.66 -67.04
C ARG A 539 37.71 8.45 -66.97
N VAL A 540 36.51 8.65 -66.42
CA VAL A 540 35.41 7.67 -66.50
C VAL A 540 34.35 8.20 -67.46
N ARG A 541 34.16 7.49 -68.59
CA ARG A 541 33.13 7.80 -69.58
C ARG A 541 32.01 6.77 -69.50
N SER A 542 30.77 7.23 -69.68
CA SER A 542 29.64 6.34 -69.94
C SER A 542 29.67 5.88 -71.40
N ASN A 543 29.38 4.60 -71.65
CA ASN A 543 29.26 4.06 -73.01
C ASN A 543 27.86 4.23 -73.62
N GLY A 544 26.92 4.86 -72.89
CA GLY A 544 25.55 5.10 -73.37
C GLY A 544 24.65 3.86 -73.45
N GLN A 545 25.06 2.71 -72.92
CA GLN A 545 24.27 1.45 -72.90
C GLN A 545 24.28 0.76 -71.52
N GLY A 546 24.57 1.51 -70.45
CA GLY A 546 24.56 0.99 -69.07
C GLY A 546 25.91 0.46 -68.56
N GLY A 547 27.00 0.64 -69.33
CA GLY A 547 28.38 0.40 -68.88
C GLY A 547 29.23 1.68 -68.80
N SER A 548 30.39 1.57 -68.17
CA SER A 548 31.46 2.57 -68.19
C SER A 548 32.77 1.91 -68.62
N TYR A 549 33.67 2.68 -69.23
CA TYR A 549 35.06 2.26 -69.42
C TYR A 549 36.01 3.39 -69.02
N VAL A 550 37.13 3.02 -68.43
CA VAL A 550 38.20 3.94 -67.99
C VAL A 550 39.13 4.15 -69.17
N THR A 551 39.47 5.40 -69.46
CA THR A 551 40.44 5.73 -70.52
C THR A 551 41.50 6.65 -69.90
N THR A 552 42.71 6.08 -69.71
CA THR A 552 43.94 6.55 -69.04
C THR A 552 44.00 6.33 -67.51
N SER A 553 45.00 5.68 -66.89
CA SER A 553 46.09 4.76 -67.31
C SER A 553 46.26 3.68 -66.23
N PHE A 554 45.99 2.42 -66.61
CA PHE A 554 46.79 1.27 -66.18
C PHE A 554 46.98 0.42 -67.42
N THR A 555 47.51 1.03 -68.48
CA THR A 555 48.28 0.26 -69.45
C THR A 555 49.57 -0.10 -68.72
N ALA A 556 49.91 -1.37 -68.70
CA ALA A 556 51.08 -1.92 -68.02
C ALA A 556 52.44 -1.49 -68.62
N GLY A 557 52.49 -0.30 -69.21
CA GLY A 557 53.67 0.32 -69.80
C GLY A 557 54.60 0.77 -68.69
N HIS A 558 55.71 0.05 -68.49
CA HIS A 558 56.81 0.48 -67.63
C HIS A 558 58.01 0.81 -68.50
N ASP A 559 58.71 1.92 -68.20
CA ASP A 559 59.95 2.27 -68.87
C ASP A 559 61.15 1.58 -68.24
N THR A 560 62.10 1.22 -69.08
CA THR A 560 63.36 0.61 -68.68
C THR A 560 64.49 1.04 -69.60
N SER A 561 65.71 0.98 -69.09
CA SER A 561 66.92 1.10 -69.91
C SER A 561 67.41 -0.32 -70.25
N CYS A 562 67.16 -0.76 -71.48
CA CYS A 562 67.49 -2.11 -71.94
C CYS A 562 68.83 -2.14 -72.68
N GLU A 563 69.69 -3.11 -72.38
CA GLU A 563 70.93 -3.37 -73.13
C GLU A 563 70.62 -3.68 -74.60
N TYR A 564 71.43 -3.14 -75.50
CA TYR A 564 71.31 -3.46 -76.93
C TYR A 564 71.56 -4.95 -77.19
N HIS A 565 70.70 -5.56 -78.00
CA HIS A 565 70.86 -6.91 -78.54
C HIS A 565 70.40 -6.94 -79.99
N GLU A 566 71.00 -7.75 -80.85
CA GLU A 566 70.63 -7.85 -82.28
C GLU A 566 69.18 -8.30 -82.52
N ASN A 567 68.60 -8.97 -81.52
CA ASN A 567 67.21 -9.44 -81.52
C ASN A 567 66.25 -8.53 -80.72
N LEU A 568 66.72 -7.42 -80.15
CA LEU A 568 65.85 -6.52 -79.39
C LEU A 568 64.80 -5.89 -80.30
N LYS A 569 63.53 -6.28 -80.13
CA LYS A 569 62.37 -5.88 -80.93
C LYS A 569 61.07 -6.14 -80.16
N PRO A 570 59.92 -5.60 -80.62
CA PRO A 570 58.65 -5.79 -79.94
C PRO A 570 58.28 -7.26 -79.77
N GLY A 571 57.75 -7.59 -78.59
CA GLY A 571 57.36 -8.95 -78.21
C GLY A 571 58.48 -9.82 -77.60
N MET A 572 59.72 -9.30 -77.49
CA MET A 572 60.82 -10.01 -76.81
C MET A 572 60.69 -9.92 -75.28
N ILE A 573 60.97 -11.01 -74.58
CA ILE A 573 60.97 -11.08 -73.11
C ILE A 573 62.28 -10.48 -72.57
N ILE A 574 62.18 -9.54 -71.65
CA ILE A 574 63.34 -8.94 -70.98
C ILE A 574 63.32 -9.20 -69.48
N GLU A 575 64.50 -9.29 -68.89
CA GLU A 575 64.70 -9.46 -67.46
C GLU A 575 65.48 -8.29 -66.87
N SER A 576 65.18 -7.97 -65.61
CA SER A 576 65.98 -7.03 -64.83
C SER A 576 67.36 -7.62 -64.55
N THR A 577 68.37 -6.78 -64.71
CA THR A 577 69.76 -7.06 -64.30
C THR A 577 69.97 -6.92 -62.79
N GLY A 578 68.99 -6.36 -62.06
CA GLY A 578 69.11 -5.97 -60.66
C GLY A 578 69.79 -4.61 -60.45
N GLU A 579 70.26 -3.97 -61.51
CA GLU A 579 70.78 -2.60 -61.50
C GLU A 579 69.69 -1.59 -61.90
N VAL A 580 69.87 -0.33 -61.52
CA VAL A 580 69.05 0.79 -61.98
C VAL A 580 69.93 1.79 -62.72
N PHE A 581 69.41 2.34 -63.81
CA PHE A 581 69.94 3.55 -64.43
C PHE A 581 69.48 4.75 -63.59
N PHE A 582 70.45 5.50 -63.07
CA PHE A 582 70.24 6.66 -62.21
C PHE A 582 70.98 7.86 -62.80
N ASP A 583 70.24 8.94 -63.05
CA ASP A 583 70.83 10.25 -63.33
C ASP A 583 71.37 10.84 -62.00
N PRO A 584 72.68 11.10 -61.87
CA PRO A 584 73.30 11.57 -60.63
C PRO A 584 72.71 12.86 -60.03
N GLU A 585 71.97 13.66 -60.81
CA GLU A 585 71.33 14.90 -60.38
C GLU A 585 69.80 14.76 -60.14
N GLY A 586 69.23 13.58 -60.39
CA GLY A 586 67.80 13.26 -60.25
C GLY A 586 67.39 12.65 -58.90
N SER A 587 66.08 12.57 -58.64
CA SER A 587 65.53 11.93 -57.42
C SER A 587 65.47 10.40 -57.60
N LEU A 588 65.34 9.62 -56.51
CA LEU A 588 65.05 8.17 -56.58
C LEU A 588 63.79 7.84 -57.40
N LYS A 589 62.89 8.82 -57.56
CA LYS A 589 61.69 8.72 -58.41
C LYS A 589 62.03 8.65 -59.92
N ASP A 590 63.26 8.99 -60.27
CA ASP A 590 63.78 9.15 -61.63
C ASP A 590 64.76 8.01 -61.99
N ALA A 591 64.70 6.87 -61.28
CA ALA A 591 65.56 5.70 -61.52
C ALA A 591 64.82 4.64 -62.35
N LEU A 592 65.35 4.27 -63.51
CA LEU A 592 64.80 3.20 -64.35
C LEU A 592 65.52 1.88 -64.11
N PRO A 593 64.82 0.74 -63.98
CA PRO A 593 65.47 -0.57 -63.98
C PRO A 593 66.32 -0.77 -65.23
N ARG A 594 67.51 -1.34 -65.08
CA ARG A 594 68.31 -1.83 -66.21
C ARG A 594 67.87 -3.22 -66.58
N THR A 595 67.55 -3.43 -67.84
CA THR A 595 67.07 -4.71 -68.37
C THR A 595 67.94 -5.21 -69.52
N ARG A 596 67.76 -6.49 -69.85
CA ARG A 596 68.36 -7.16 -71.01
C ARG A 596 67.42 -8.27 -71.48
N LEU A 597 67.62 -8.82 -72.68
CA LEU A 597 66.86 -10.00 -73.11
C LEU A 597 67.04 -11.16 -72.11
N ALA A 598 65.95 -11.84 -71.76
CA ALA A 598 66.01 -12.99 -70.87
C ALA A 598 66.74 -14.16 -71.55
N THR A 599 67.73 -14.75 -70.88
CA THR A 599 68.63 -15.78 -71.46
C THR A 599 68.63 -17.08 -70.67
N THR A 600 67.70 -17.26 -69.74
CA THR A 600 67.60 -18.46 -68.90
C THR A 600 66.19 -19.01 -68.88
N ASN A 601 66.08 -20.34 -68.75
CA ASN A 601 64.80 -21.03 -68.66
C ASN A 601 64.07 -20.65 -67.36
N GLY A 602 62.93 -19.99 -67.46
CA GLY A 602 62.09 -19.64 -66.32
C GLY A 602 62.69 -18.60 -65.37
N SER A 603 63.31 -17.55 -65.92
CA SER A 603 63.81 -16.41 -65.17
C SER A 603 62.72 -15.80 -64.28
N LYS A 604 63.03 -15.59 -63.00
CA LYS A 604 62.11 -14.95 -62.02
C LYS A 604 62.22 -13.44 -61.99
N THR A 605 63.14 -12.87 -62.77
CA THR A 605 63.40 -11.43 -62.85
C THR A 605 62.90 -10.84 -64.16
N VAL A 606 62.03 -11.55 -64.88
CA VAL A 606 61.37 -11.01 -66.08
C VAL A 606 60.65 -9.72 -65.68
N PHE A 607 61.06 -8.64 -66.33
CA PHE A 607 60.53 -7.30 -66.06
C PHE A 607 59.30 -7.01 -66.92
N GLY A 608 59.28 -7.58 -68.13
CA GLY A 608 58.18 -7.40 -69.07
C GLY A 608 58.57 -7.87 -70.46
N ILE A 609 57.75 -7.45 -71.43
CA ILE A 609 57.97 -7.68 -72.84
C ILE A 609 58.17 -6.35 -73.54
N VAL A 610 59.11 -6.28 -74.47
CA VAL A 610 59.40 -5.06 -75.24
C VAL A 610 58.15 -4.60 -76.00
N ASP A 611 57.78 -3.34 -75.82
CA ASP A 611 56.75 -2.66 -76.61
C ASP A 611 57.39 -1.87 -77.76
N GLY A 612 56.63 -1.68 -78.82
CA GLY A 612 56.99 -0.86 -79.96
C GLY A 612 56.32 -1.33 -81.24
N GLU A 613 56.59 -0.60 -82.32
CA GLU A 613 56.02 -0.86 -83.63
C GLU A 613 57.08 -0.86 -84.73
N LEU A 614 56.71 -1.22 -85.95
CA LEU A 614 57.62 -1.14 -87.10
C LEU A 614 57.94 0.32 -87.38
N ALA A 615 59.23 0.65 -87.50
CA ALA A 615 59.64 1.99 -87.89
C ALA A 615 59.15 2.28 -89.32
N LYS A 616 58.28 3.28 -89.47
CA LYS A 616 57.73 3.70 -90.77
C LYS A 616 58.64 4.76 -91.37
N TYR A 617 58.98 4.62 -92.65
CA TYR A 617 59.75 5.62 -93.40
C TYR A 617 58.91 6.14 -94.56
N ASP A 618 59.07 7.42 -94.87
CA ASP A 618 58.48 8.02 -96.06
C ASP A 618 59.23 7.58 -97.35
N GLU A 619 58.69 7.96 -98.51
CA GLU A 619 59.28 7.62 -99.81
C GLU A 619 60.71 8.16 -100.03
N SER A 620 61.16 9.11 -99.19
CA SER A 620 62.51 9.69 -99.23
C SER A 620 63.51 8.98 -98.31
N GLY A 621 63.05 8.01 -97.51
CA GLY A 621 63.85 7.30 -96.52
C GLY A 621 63.95 8.00 -95.17
N THR A 622 63.09 8.99 -94.90
CA THR A 622 63.03 9.71 -93.61
C THR A 622 62.00 9.05 -92.69
N LEU A 623 62.28 8.98 -91.38
CA LEU A 623 61.40 8.34 -90.39
C LEU A 623 60.08 9.15 -90.22
N ILE A 624 58.94 8.47 -90.21
CA ILE A 624 57.61 9.03 -89.96
C ILE A 624 57.27 8.83 -88.48
N ILE A 625 56.98 9.92 -87.77
CA ILE A 625 56.56 9.93 -86.36
C ILE A 625 55.07 10.33 -86.33
N GLU A 626 54.18 9.39 -85.99
CA GLU A 626 52.72 9.62 -85.91
C GLU A 626 52.29 9.88 -84.45
N ASP A 627 52.53 11.07 -83.91
CA ASP A 627 51.94 11.46 -82.60
C ASP A 627 50.56 12.10 -82.84
N GLN A 628 49.47 11.36 -82.61
CA GLN A 628 48.10 11.85 -82.89
C GLN A 628 47.56 12.85 -81.86
N ASP A 629 48.30 13.15 -80.78
CA ASP A 629 47.83 14.02 -79.71
C ASP A 629 48.72 15.27 -79.45
N HIS A 630 49.73 15.57 -80.27
CA HIS A 630 50.57 16.77 -80.12
C HIS A 630 51.12 17.34 -81.46
N ASP A 631 51.19 18.68 -81.57
CA ASP A 631 51.55 19.44 -82.80
C ASP A 631 53.06 19.49 -83.15
N GLU A 632 53.95 18.76 -82.45
CA GLU A 632 55.40 18.65 -82.77
C GLU A 632 55.90 17.24 -82.45
N PRO A 633 56.73 16.59 -83.29
CA PRO A 633 57.28 15.26 -82.99
C PRO A 633 58.32 15.37 -81.86
N GLU A 634 57.97 14.91 -80.66
CA GLU A 634 58.82 15.06 -79.48
C GLU A 634 60.04 14.10 -79.40
N PHE A 635 60.18 13.11 -80.31
CA PHE A 635 61.24 12.06 -80.31
C PHE A 635 61.78 11.73 -81.71
N GLY A 636 63.07 11.40 -81.85
CA GLY A 636 63.77 11.19 -83.13
C GLY A 636 64.35 9.78 -83.39
N PRO A 637 65.11 9.56 -84.49
CA PRO A 637 65.57 8.24 -84.95
C PRO A 637 66.43 7.45 -83.96
N GLU A 638 66.89 8.05 -82.86
CA GLU A 638 67.60 7.40 -81.76
C GLU A 638 66.80 6.30 -81.03
N TYR A 639 65.46 6.29 -81.15
CA TYR A 639 64.60 5.23 -80.61
C TYR A 639 64.30 4.11 -81.62
N VAL A 640 64.88 4.16 -82.84
CA VAL A 640 64.81 3.05 -83.79
C VAL A 640 65.87 2.01 -83.46
N VAL A 641 65.45 0.82 -83.04
CA VAL A 641 66.33 -0.31 -82.74
C VAL A 641 65.94 -1.51 -83.60
N ASN A 642 66.91 -2.06 -84.34
CA ASN A 642 66.72 -3.22 -85.24
C ASN A 642 65.53 -3.07 -86.21
N GLY A 643 65.22 -1.84 -86.66
CA GLY A 643 64.12 -1.54 -87.58
C GLY A 643 62.76 -1.32 -86.93
N TYR A 644 62.69 -1.29 -85.60
CA TYR A 644 61.47 -1.03 -84.83
C TYR A 644 61.58 0.29 -84.08
N TRP A 645 60.47 1.02 -84.02
CA TRP A 645 60.31 2.20 -83.20
C TRP A 645 59.95 1.77 -81.77
N LEU A 646 60.91 1.90 -80.84
CA LEU A 646 60.77 1.48 -79.45
C LEU A 646 60.74 2.71 -78.54
N GLU A 647 59.69 3.51 -78.62
CA GLU A 647 59.57 4.71 -77.79
C GLU A 647 59.29 4.39 -76.31
N PRO A 648 59.74 5.25 -75.37
CA PRO A 648 59.40 5.14 -73.95
C PRO A 648 57.95 5.57 -73.67
N ALA A 649 57.28 4.91 -72.74
CA ALA A 649 55.92 5.19 -72.28
C ALA A 649 55.83 6.52 -71.51
N PHE A 650 56.90 6.92 -70.81
CA PHE A 650 57.03 8.23 -70.17
C PHE A 650 57.89 9.16 -71.04
N LYS A 651 57.24 9.69 -72.09
CA LYS A 651 57.81 10.64 -73.06
C LYS A 651 58.68 11.73 -72.40
N SER A 652 58.17 12.42 -71.39
CA SER A 652 58.91 13.50 -70.71
C SER A 652 60.20 13.02 -70.02
N PHE A 653 60.21 11.80 -69.49
CA PHE A 653 61.37 11.20 -68.85
C PHE A 653 62.44 10.80 -69.87
N GLY A 654 62.03 10.10 -70.94
CA GLY A 654 62.94 9.69 -72.04
C GLY A 654 63.68 10.88 -72.65
N ARG A 655 63.01 12.04 -72.78
CA ARG A 655 63.60 13.28 -73.29
C ARG A 655 64.63 13.90 -72.35
N LEU A 656 64.36 13.92 -71.04
CA LEU A 656 65.18 14.63 -70.06
C LEU A 656 66.37 13.79 -69.55
N GLY A 657 66.20 12.46 -69.43
CA GLY A 657 67.22 11.56 -68.88
C GLY A 657 68.31 11.10 -69.87
N GLY A 658 68.08 11.26 -71.18
CA GLY A 658 69.01 10.82 -72.24
C GLY A 658 69.17 9.29 -72.35
N ILE A 659 69.74 8.80 -73.46
CA ILE A 659 69.96 7.35 -73.69
C ILE A 659 71.40 6.99 -73.29
N PRO A 660 71.63 6.05 -72.34
CA PRO A 660 72.98 5.64 -71.93
C PRO A 660 73.73 4.91 -73.03
N GLU A 661 75.07 5.06 -73.09
CA GLU A 661 75.89 4.37 -74.09
C GLU A 661 75.74 2.84 -73.97
N GLY A 662 75.28 2.20 -75.06
CA GLY A 662 75.04 0.75 -75.13
C GLY A 662 73.67 0.28 -74.59
N GLN A 663 72.80 1.19 -74.16
CA GLN A 663 71.42 0.89 -73.72
C GLN A 663 70.40 1.70 -74.52
N HIS A 664 69.12 1.33 -74.41
CA HIS A 664 68.00 2.02 -75.06
C HIS A 664 66.86 2.20 -74.06
N HIS A 665 66.28 3.40 -74.01
CA HIS A 665 65.05 3.63 -73.27
C HIS A 665 63.87 3.10 -74.08
N ILE A 666 63.19 2.11 -73.52
CA ILE A 666 62.08 1.43 -74.18
C ILE A 666 60.90 1.32 -73.24
N ALA A 667 59.69 1.35 -73.81
CA ALA A 667 58.49 0.91 -73.15
C ALA A 667 58.43 -0.62 -73.07
N THR A 668 57.82 -1.12 -72.01
CA THR A 668 57.60 -2.55 -71.81
C THR A 668 56.20 -2.82 -71.28
N PHE A 669 55.61 -3.93 -71.69
CA PHE A 669 54.34 -4.40 -71.16
C PHE A 669 54.54 -5.51 -70.15
N GLY A 670 53.94 -5.33 -68.97
CA GLY A 670 53.98 -6.36 -67.92
C GLY A 670 52.68 -7.14 -67.67
N ILE A 671 51.52 -6.52 -67.92
CA ILE A 671 50.21 -7.13 -67.66
C ILE A 671 49.18 -6.72 -68.72
N GLY A 672 48.35 -7.66 -69.16
CA GLY A 672 47.31 -7.42 -70.16
C GLY A 672 47.53 -8.20 -71.47
N ASP A 673 46.77 -7.87 -72.51
CA ASP A 673 46.83 -8.57 -73.80
C ASP A 673 47.96 -8.01 -74.67
N SER A 674 48.90 -8.86 -75.10
CA SER A 674 49.97 -8.47 -76.03
C SER A 674 50.47 -9.67 -76.84
N ASN A 675 51.54 -9.47 -77.61
CA ASN A 675 52.18 -10.51 -78.40
C ASN A 675 53.56 -10.85 -77.84
N VAL A 676 53.85 -12.14 -77.67
CA VAL A 676 55.14 -12.65 -77.19
C VAL A 676 55.77 -13.56 -78.22
N TRP A 677 57.07 -13.39 -78.44
CA TRP A 677 57.83 -14.33 -79.26
C TRP A 677 58.12 -15.60 -78.49
N ILE A 678 57.75 -16.74 -79.07
CA ILE A 678 57.89 -18.06 -78.47
C ILE A 678 58.65 -19.00 -79.39
N THR A 679 59.27 -20.04 -78.81
CA THR A 679 59.86 -21.17 -79.53
C THR A 679 59.32 -22.50 -79.00
N ASN A 680 59.42 -23.54 -79.81
CA ASN A 680 59.06 -24.90 -79.38
C ASN A 680 60.20 -25.67 -78.69
N ILE A 681 61.21 -24.97 -78.13
CA ILE A 681 62.36 -25.61 -77.45
C ILE A 681 61.96 -26.53 -76.29
N ASN A 682 60.83 -26.24 -75.62
CA ASN A 682 60.25 -27.09 -74.58
C ASN A 682 58.93 -27.73 -75.00
N GLY A 683 58.77 -28.02 -76.29
CA GLY A 683 57.54 -28.56 -76.88
C GLY A 683 56.66 -27.51 -77.53
N ASN A 684 55.73 -27.96 -78.38
CA ASN A 684 54.76 -27.11 -79.04
C ASN A 684 53.74 -26.56 -78.03
N LEU A 685 53.53 -25.25 -78.03
CA LEU A 685 52.55 -24.58 -77.16
C LEU A 685 51.14 -24.60 -77.77
N GLU A 686 50.11 -24.70 -76.95
CA GLU A 686 48.70 -24.56 -77.32
C GLU A 686 47.98 -23.48 -76.49
N ALA A 687 46.81 -23.02 -76.96
CA ALA A 687 46.00 -22.07 -76.23
C ALA A 687 45.69 -22.59 -74.81
N GLY A 688 45.99 -21.78 -73.80
CA GLY A 688 45.90 -22.15 -72.39
C GLY A 688 47.24 -22.47 -71.75
N ASP A 689 48.27 -22.83 -72.52
CA ASP A 689 49.60 -23.09 -71.98
C ASP A 689 50.23 -21.82 -71.41
N LEU A 690 50.95 -22.00 -70.30
CA LEU A 690 51.77 -20.97 -69.69
C LEU A 690 53.15 -20.88 -70.37
N VAL A 691 53.60 -19.66 -70.61
CA VAL A 691 54.88 -19.32 -71.24
C VAL A 691 55.85 -18.87 -70.15
N GLU A 692 57.06 -19.40 -70.16
CA GLU A 692 58.19 -18.92 -69.35
C GLU A 692 59.34 -18.46 -70.27
N SER A 693 60.29 -17.66 -69.78
CA SER A 693 61.48 -17.30 -70.58
C SER A 693 62.31 -18.54 -70.92
N SER A 694 63.06 -18.48 -72.01
CA SER A 694 63.92 -19.57 -72.47
C SER A 694 65.40 -19.20 -72.43
N GLU A 695 66.24 -20.21 -72.61
CA GLU A 695 67.67 -20.09 -72.84
C GLU A 695 68.04 -19.42 -74.18
N ILE A 696 67.08 -19.30 -75.11
CA ILE A 696 67.22 -18.51 -76.33
C ILE A 696 66.84 -17.07 -76.00
N ALA A 697 67.82 -16.16 -76.10
CA ALA A 697 67.70 -14.76 -75.71
C ALA A 697 66.39 -14.10 -76.20
N GLY A 698 65.53 -13.72 -75.26
CA GLY A 698 64.29 -12.98 -75.49
C GLY A 698 63.07 -13.81 -75.88
N TYR A 699 63.21 -15.11 -76.12
CA TYR A 699 62.08 -15.96 -76.52
C TYR A 699 61.48 -16.71 -75.33
N GLY A 700 60.17 -16.90 -75.37
CA GLY A 700 59.44 -17.77 -74.45
C GLY A 700 59.43 -19.24 -74.87
N ARG A 701 59.21 -20.13 -73.90
CA ARG A 701 59.01 -21.57 -74.08
C ARG A 701 57.81 -22.04 -73.25
N LYS A 702 57.31 -23.25 -73.51
CA LYS A 702 56.26 -23.89 -72.71
C LYS A 702 56.73 -24.07 -71.26
N GLN A 703 55.91 -23.70 -70.29
CA GLN A 703 56.13 -24.03 -68.88
C GLN A 703 55.72 -25.49 -68.60
N ASP A 704 56.43 -26.17 -67.70
CA ASP A 704 56.21 -27.60 -67.42
C ASP A 704 54.90 -27.92 -66.69
N ASP A 705 54.22 -26.92 -66.12
CA ASP A 705 52.96 -27.07 -65.39
C ASP A 705 52.00 -25.88 -65.63
N ASP A 706 50.71 -26.10 -65.32
CA ASP A 706 49.64 -25.13 -65.49
C ASP A 706 49.43 -24.22 -64.25
N ILE A 707 50.47 -24.06 -63.42
CA ILE A 707 50.41 -23.21 -62.23
C ILE A 707 51.11 -21.89 -62.55
N MET A 708 50.42 -20.76 -62.35
CA MET A 708 51.10 -19.46 -62.43
C MET A 708 52.14 -19.32 -61.33
N ARG A 709 53.39 -19.07 -61.72
CA ARG A 709 54.57 -18.94 -60.87
C ARG A 709 55.21 -17.57 -61.11
N SER A 710 56.13 -17.17 -60.24
CA SER A 710 56.91 -15.94 -60.41
C SER A 710 57.79 -15.90 -61.68
N LYS A 711 57.86 -17.00 -62.43
CA LYS A 711 58.57 -17.13 -63.72
C LYS A 711 57.62 -17.20 -64.93
N THR A 712 56.31 -17.26 -64.67
CA THR A 712 55.29 -17.31 -65.71
C THR A 712 55.21 -15.93 -66.34
N VAL A 713 55.49 -15.86 -67.64
CA VAL A 713 55.53 -14.62 -68.40
C VAL A 713 54.17 -14.32 -69.02
N ALA A 714 53.53 -15.34 -69.60
CA ALA A 714 52.26 -15.17 -70.29
C ALA A 714 51.44 -16.45 -70.30
N LYS A 715 50.17 -16.37 -70.72
CA LYS A 715 49.36 -17.52 -71.13
C LYS A 715 48.92 -17.32 -72.56
N LEU A 716 49.13 -18.34 -73.39
CA LEU A 716 48.78 -18.29 -74.79
C LEU A 716 47.26 -18.29 -74.98
N THR A 717 46.73 -17.40 -75.83
CA THR A 717 45.28 -17.34 -76.10
C THR A 717 44.88 -18.03 -77.39
N VAL A 718 45.83 -18.26 -78.29
CA VAL A 718 45.61 -18.90 -79.59
C VAL A 718 46.73 -19.92 -79.85
N THR A 719 46.36 -21.15 -80.20
CA THR A 719 47.32 -22.20 -80.57
C THR A 719 48.02 -21.81 -81.88
N PRO A 720 49.36 -21.67 -81.92
CA PRO A 720 50.11 -21.49 -83.15
C PRO A 720 49.96 -22.75 -84.01
N ASP A 721 49.76 -22.57 -85.30
CA ASP A 721 49.81 -23.66 -86.27
C ASP A 721 51.27 -24.06 -86.50
N TRP A 722 51.79 -24.91 -85.60
CA TRP A 722 53.19 -25.32 -85.61
C TRP A 722 53.61 -25.98 -86.91
N ASP A 723 52.69 -26.61 -87.66
CA ASP A 723 53.02 -27.27 -88.91
C ASP A 723 53.29 -26.26 -90.04
N SER A 724 52.63 -25.10 -90.04
CA SER A 724 52.81 -24.05 -91.05
C SER A 724 53.90 -23.03 -90.74
N ILE A 725 54.44 -23.00 -89.50
CA ILE A 725 55.54 -22.11 -89.12
C ILE A 725 56.85 -22.54 -89.81
N ALA A 726 57.32 -21.67 -90.72
CA ALA A 726 58.60 -21.81 -91.43
C ALA A 726 59.76 -21.04 -90.77
N ASP A 727 59.46 -20.07 -89.89
CA ASP A 727 60.49 -19.28 -89.21
C ASP A 727 61.14 -20.10 -88.09
N THR A 728 62.47 -20.13 -88.09
CA THR A 728 63.27 -21.02 -87.23
C THR A 728 64.42 -20.28 -86.57
N ILE A 729 64.95 -20.88 -85.51
CA ILE A 729 66.12 -20.41 -84.79
C ILE A 729 67.01 -21.60 -84.43
N GLU A 730 68.30 -21.45 -84.69
CA GLU A 730 69.32 -22.41 -84.29
C GLU A 730 69.77 -22.10 -82.87
N TYR A 731 69.73 -23.11 -82.00
CA TYR A 731 70.31 -23.01 -80.66
C TYR A 731 71.01 -24.32 -80.29
N GLU A 732 72.26 -24.22 -79.85
CA GLU A 732 73.14 -25.37 -79.56
C GLU A 732 73.19 -26.46 -80.66
N GLY A 733 73.08 -26.04 -81.93
CA GLY A 733 73.15 -26.93 -83.09
C GLY A 733 71.85 -27.70 -83.39
N GLN A 734 70.73 -27.33 -82.78
CA GLN A 734 69.39 -27.82 -83.09
C GLN A 734 68.49 -26.69 -83.59
N THR A 735 67.65 -27.01 -84.57
CA THR A 735 66.67 -26.09 -85.14
C THR A 735 65.34 -26.12 -84.37
N TYR A 736 64.90 -24.97 -83.88
CA TYR A 736 63.59 -24.78 -83.24
C TYR A 736 62.70 -23.87 -84.09
N LYS A 737 61.39 -24.09 -84.07
CA LYS A 737 60.41 -23.19 -84.70
C LYS A 737 60.14 -22.01 -83.77
N LYS A 738 60.01 -20.81 -84.34
CA LYS A 738 59.67 -19.59 -83.60
C LYS A 738 58.49 -18.86 -84.24
N CYS A 739 57.68 -18.20 -83.43
CA CYS A 739 56.60 -17.34 -83.91
C CYS A 739 56.26 -16.26 -82.88
N LEU A 740 55.67 -15.16 -83.35
CA LEU A 740 55.01 -14.17 -82.52
C LEU A 740 53.59 -14.66 -82.24
N ALA A 741 53.22 -14.77 -80.97
CA ALA A 741 51.94 -15.34 -80.57
C ALA A 741 51.17 -14.44 -79.61
N VAL A 742 49.84 -14.41 -79.76
CA VAL A 742 48.95 -13.62 -78.92
C VAL A 742 48.84 -14.28 -77.55
N ALA A 743 49.10 -13.52 -76.49
CA ALA A 743 49.09 -14.02 -75.13
C ALA A 743 48.59 -12.96 -74.13
N ILE A 744 48.06 -13.43 -73.00
CA ILE A 744 47.81 -12.58 -71.84
C ILE A 744 49.09 -12.58 -71.01
N LEU A 745 49.67 -11.40 -70.77
CA LEU A 745 50.89 -11.20 -70.00
C LEU A 745 50.61 -11.15 -68.49
N TYR A 746 51.53 -11.73 -67.72
CA TYR A 746 51.54 -11.76 -66.26
C TYR A 746 52.92 -11.45 -65.67
N CYS A 747 53.80 -10.84 -66.46
CA CYS A 747 55.20 -10.59 -66.12
C CYS A 747 55.46 -9.16 -65.65
N GLY A 748 55.79 -8.93 -64.39
CA GLY A 748 56.16 -7.60 -63.90
C GLY A 748 56.23 -7.53 -62.39
#